data_AF-A0A3M1UW34-F1
#
_entry.id   AF-A0A3M1UW34-F1
#
_cell.length_a   1.000
_cell.length_b   1.000
_cell.length_c   1.000
_cell.angle_alpha   90.00
_cell.angle_beta   90.00
_cell.angle_gamma   90.00
#
_symmetry.space_group_name_H-M   'P 1'
#
loop_
_entity.id
_entity.type
_entity.pdbx_description
1 polymer ?
#
loop_
_entity_poly.entity_id
_entity_poly.type
_entity_poly.pdbx_seq_one_letter_code
_entity_poly.pdbx_strand_id
1 'polypeptide(L)'
;MTPIDDAPQRRRALDPTRSFIVQAPAGSGKTELLTQRFLRLLAGVGEPEEIVAITFTRKAAAEMRNRILSALDRASGPPPEEAHARTTWELARAALARDQSLDWALRANPNRLRVMTFDSLCAALARQLPVMTELGAPPVTEEDAEPLYRQAARATLARLNEPRPGEALALILRHLDNQLGLLEELLTGMLARRDQWLPHILDTPESEAVAEAVRHQVETHLAELTGLIGPSRLQQLARIASEAADRLPPDKQHLDLACWSGRQAPPSTGWEDLPCWLGLAQLVLTNEGSPRSPRGLNKNLGFPPDQKAAKAELSGLIEELAEIPGLPEVLDAVRRLPPDTLDEEQNRLLDALGEVLMDAAGQLMLVFQESGRLDFVEVQQRALQALGAPGTPSEVALRLDHRIQHLLVDEFQDTSSGQYRLLERLTGGWSGEDGRTLFLVGDPMQSIYRFRKAEVGLFLQTFEGRLGEIRLEPLRLTMNFRSRAGIVAWVNQTFEHIFPPLTDLTLGGMPYAPSRAIRQGGPAPAVQIHPCPDDDPEHEALKVRELVQASLAEDPAGRIAILVRARSHMPAIARALKEAGLRFRAVQAAPLASQPTVQDLQNLTRALLHPQDRLAWLSLLRSPLVGLTLEDIAALCEGDPQPLWALIRDPNACRALSPDGQAR
;
A
#
# COMPACT_ATOMS: atom_id res chain seq x y z
N MET A 1 14.14 11.85 -36.64
CA MET A 1 13.85 11.68 -35.20
C MET A 1 12.37 11.95 -34.99
N THR A 2 11.65 11.07 -34.31
CA THR A 2 10.25 11.33 -33.93
C THR A 2 10.21 12.52 -32.97
N PRO A 3 9.38 13.55 -33.20
CA PRO A 3 9.28 14.70 -32.29
C PRO A 3 8.85 14.24 -30.89
N ILE A 4 9.45 14.85 -29.87
CA ILE A 4 9.09 14.64 -28.47
C ILE A 4 7.98 15.64 -28.15
N ASP A 5 6.73 15.19 -28.19
CA ASP A 5 5.55 16.06 -28.03
C ASP A 5 5.53 16.76 -26.66
N ASP A 6 6.07 16.12 -25.63
CA ASP A 6 6.11 16.66 -24.26
C ASP A 6 7.36 17.50 -23.92
N ALA A 7 8.17 17.87 -24.92
CA ALA A 7 9.38 18.66 -24.71
C ALA A 7 9.15 20.03 -24.03
N PRO A 8 8.06 20.77 -24.29
CA PRO A 8 7.76 22.00 -23.57
C PRO A 8 7.53 21.78 -22.07
N GLN A 9 6.77 20.73 -21.66
CA GLN A 9 6.58 20.43 -20.24
C GLN A 9 7.91 20.07 -19.57
N ARG A 10 8.76 19.29 -20.23
CA ARG A 10 10.09 18.93 -19.70
C ARG A 10 10.96 20.16 -19.46
N ARG A 11 10.99 21.12 -20.38
CA ARG A 11 11.74 22.37 -20.19
C ARG A 11 11.21 23.20 -19.02
N ARG A 12 9.88 23.29 -18.87
CA ARG A 12 9.25 23.99 -17.73
C ARG A 12 9.62 23.33 -16.41
N ALA A 13 9.57 22.00 -16.33
CA ALA A 13 9.93 21.24 -15.13
C ALA A 13 11.36 21.48 -14.65
N LEU A 14 12.27 22.00 -15.49
CA LEU A 14 13.64 22.34 -15.12
C LEU A 14 13.82 23.78 -14.60
N ASP A 15 12.77 24.61 -14.57
CA ASP A 15 12.86 25.99 -14.06
C ASP A 15 13.07 26.03 -12.54
N PRO A 16 14.28 26.35 -12.04
CA PRO A 16 14.62 26.22 -10.63
C PRO A 16 13.87 27.20 -9.71
N THR A 17 13.15 28.17 -10.26
CA THR A 17 12.42 29.20 -9.51
C THR A 17 10.96 28.84 -9.25
N ARG A 18 10.49 27.72 -9.78
CA ARG A 18 9.07 27.33 -9.73
C ARG A 18 8.90 25.94 -9.16
N SER A 19 7.76 25.75 -8.51
CA SER A 19 7.34 24.48 -7.91
C SER A 19 6.40 23.73 -8.87
N PHE A 20 6.56 22.42 -8.96
CA PHE A 20 5.85 21.58 -9.94
C PHE A 20 5.36 20.29 -9.32
N ILE A 21 4.23 19.80 -9.82
CA ILE A 21 3.84 18.39 -9.69
C ILE A 21 3.78 17.77 -11.09
N VAL A 22 4.60 16.76 -11.32
CA VAL A 22 4.77 16.13 -12.63
C VAL A 22 4.16 14.74 -12.61
N GLN A 23 3.11 14.53 -13.40
CA GLN A 23 2.62 13.19 -13.71
C GLN A 23 3.49 12.60 -14.82
N ALA A 24 4.22 11.55 -14.48
CA ALA A 24 5.23 10.95 -15.32
C ALA A 24 5.00 9.43 -15.45
N PRO A 25 4.21 8.98 -16.47
CA PRO A 25 3.89 7.58 -16.68
C PRO A 25 5.10 6.66 -16.83
N ALA A 26 4.88 5.35 -16.73
CA ALA A 26 5.93 4.36 -16.82
C ALA A 26 6.77 4.54 -18.10
N GLY A 27 8.10 4.63 -17.94
CA GLY A 27 9.01 4.81 -19.07
C GLY A 27 9.12 6.24 -19.61
N SER A 28 8.48 7.23 -18.97
CA SER A 28 8.56 8.65 -19.38
C SER A 28 9.86 9.38 -19.04
N GLY A 29 10.80 8.70 -18.38
CA GLY A 29 12.06 9.29 -17.97
C GLY A 29 11.97 10.13 -16.69
N LYS A 30 11.03 9.82 -15.79
CA LYS A 30 10.89 10.43 -14.45
C LYS A 30 12.22 10.61 -13.72
N THR A 31 13.00 9.54 -13.60
CA THR A 31 14.28 9.54 -12.88
C THR A 31 15.34 10.41 -13.56
N GLU A 32 15.32 10.47 -14.90
CA GLU A 32 16.19 11.38 -15.66
C GLU A 32 15.79 12.83 -15.43
N LEU A 33 14.49 13.14 -15.46
CA LEU A 33 13.97 14.48 -15.20
C LEU A 33 14.33 14.96 -13.78
N LEU A 34 14.18 14.10 -12.77
CA LEU A 34 14.63 14.38 -11.40
C LEU A 34 16.13 14.64 -11.31
N THR A 35 16.94 13.83 -12.02
CA THR A 35 18.40 14.00 -12.05
C THR A 35 18.76 15.35 -12.69
N GLN A 36 18.14 15.69 -13.82
CA GLN A 36 18.33 16.98 -14.48
C GLN A 36 17.91 18.16 -13.60
N ARG A 37 16.76 18.06 -12.91
CA ARG A 37 16.31 19.06 -11.95
C ARG A 37 17.32 19.24 -10.82
N PHE A 38 17.81 18.16 -10.23
CA PHE A 38 18.81 18.20 -9.16
C PHE A 38 20.11 18.88 -9.64
N LEU A 39 20.64 18.52 -10.80
CA LEU A 39 21.84 19.13 -11.38
C LEU A 39 21.64 20.62 -11.67
N ARG A 40 20.45 21.01 -12.16
CA ARG A 40 20.10 22.41 -12.40
C ARG A 40 20.11 23.23 -11.10
N LEU A 41 19.59 22.67 -10.02
CA LEU A 41 19.58 23.31 -8.70
C LEU A 41 21.00 23.40 -8.12
N LEU A 42 21.82 22.35 -8.25
CA LEU A 42 23.23 22.37 -7.83
C LEU A 42 24.02 23.53 -8.45
N ALA A 43 23.67 23.98 -9.66
CA ALA A 43 24.34 25.10 -10.29
C ALA A 43 24.00 26.47 -9.66
N GLY A 44 22.92 26.58 -8.88
CA GLY A 44 22.42 27.83 -8.30
C GLY A 44 22.60 27.98 -6.79
N VAL A 45 22.63 26.87 -6.05
CA VAL A 45 22.70 26.86 -4.57
C VAL A 45 24.06 27.30 -4.02
N GLY A 46 24.07 27.70 -2.75
CA GLY A 46 25.28 28.02 -1.97
C GLY A 46 25.89 26.76 -1.34
N GLU A 47 25.06 25.82 -0.92
CA GLU A 47 25.49 24.51 -0.40
C GLU A 47 24.66 23.37 -1.02
N PRO A 48 25.25 22.20 -1.34
CA PRO A 48 24.50 21.04 -1.81
C PRO A 48 23.42 20.57 -0.83
N GLU A 49 23.63 20.80 0.47
CA GLU A 49 22.72 20.46 1.55
C GLU A 49 21.40 21.23 1.52
N GLU A 50 21.32 22.32 0.74
CA GLU A 50 20.11 23.10 0.46
C GLU A 50 19.10 22.35 -0.41
N ILE A 51 19.52 21.27 -1.07
CA ILE A 51 18.68 20.43 -1.92
C ILE A 51 18.45 19.10 -1.23
N VAL A 52 17.18 18.79 -0.91
CA VAL A 52 16.79 17.50 -0.35
C VAL A 52 15.97 16.73 -1.38
N ALA A 53 16.43 15.55 -1.76
CA ALA A 53 15.67 14.63 -2.61
C ALA A 53 15.22 13.41 -1.80
N ILE A 54 13.91 13.16 -1.82
CA ILE A 54 13.25 12.07 -1.11
C ILE A 54 12.81 11.00 -2.11
N THR A 55 13.11 9.74 -1.79
CA THR A 55 12.71 8.56 -2.56
C THR A 55 12.08 7.51 -1.65
N PHE A 56 11.29 6.60 -2.21
CA PHE A 56 10.56 5.60 -1.40
C PHE A 56 11.46 4.50 -0.78
N THR A 57 12.61 4.19 -1.39
CA THR A 57 13.47 3.09 -0.93
C THR A 57 14.95 3.49 -0.85
N ARG A 58 15.70 2.86 0.06
CA ARG A 58 17.16 3.08 0.18
C ARG A 58 17.90 2.76 -1.13
N LYS A 59 17.40 1.78 -1.88
CA LYS A 59 17.94 1.41 -3.20
C LYS A 59 17.71 2.52 -4.22
N ALA A 60 16.50 3.10 -4.28
CA ALA A 60 16.21 4.22 -5.16
C ALA A 60 17.05 5.46 -4.82
N ALA A 61 17.21 5.77 -3.52
CA ALA A 61 18.09 6.84 -3.08
C ALA A 61 19.54 6.64 -3.53
N ALA A 62 20.07 5.44 -3.36
CA ALA A 62 21.42 5.09 -3.82
C ALA A 62 21.55 5.17 -5.35
N GLU A 63 20.55 4.68 -6.09
CA GLU A 63 20.52 4.74 -7.55
C GLU A 63 20.49 6.18 -8.06
N MET A 64 19.64 7.04 -7.49
CA MET A 64 19.55 8.46 -7.86
C MET A 64 20.86 9.20 -7.58
N ARG A 65 21.49 8.98 -6.41
CA ARG A 65 22.81 9.55 -6.09
C ARG A 65 23.89 9.09 -7.07
N ASN A 66 23.93 7.80 -7.40
CA ASN A 66 24.88 7.26 -8.37
C ASN A 66 24.67 7.85 -9.78
N ARG A 67 23.42 8.12 -10.17
CA ARG A 67 23.10 8.79 -11.45
C ARG A 67 23.64 10.22 -11.48
N ILE A 68 23.45 10.98 -10.40
CA ILE A 68 23.97 12.35 -10.28
C ILE A 68 25.51 12.34 -10.40
N LEU A 69 26.19 11.48 -9.63
CA LEU A 69 27.65 11.36 -9.70
C LEU A 69 28.13 10.94 -11.09
N SER A 70 27.49 9.93 -11.69
CA SER A 70 27.84 9.49 -13.03
C SER A 70 27.64 10.59 -14.09
N ALA A 71 26.63 11.45 -13.93
CA ALA A 71 26.43 12.60 -14.81
C ALA A 71 27.55 13.64 -14.63
N LEU A 72 27.96 13.93 -13.40
CA LEU A 72 29.10 14.81 -13.10
C LEU A 72 30.42 14.25 -13.65
N ASP A 73 30.63 12.94 -13.60
CA ASP A 73 31.82 12.28 -14.15
C ASP A 73 31.87 12.39 -15.68
N ARG A 74 30.73 12.11 -16.34
CA ARG A 74 30.61 12.28 -17.81
C ARG A 74 30.81 13.73 -18.25
N ALA A 75 30.40 14.70 -17.43
CA ALA A 75 30.56 16.13 -17.72
C ALA A 75 32.01 16.61 -17.73
N SER A 76 32.96 15.82 -17.23
CA SER A 76 34.41 16.09 -17.38
C SER A 76 34.95 15.69 -18.75
N GLY A 77 34.23 14.85 -19.50
CA GLY A 77 34.57 14.46 -20.86
C GLY A 77 33.96 15.39 -21.92
N PRO A 78 34.17 15.08 -23.22
CA PRO A 78 33.58 15.84 -24.31
C PRO A 78 32.04 15.74 -24.32
N PRO A 79 31.33 16.72 -24.91
CA PRO A 79 29.88 16.70 -25.01
C PRO A 79 29.39 15.51 -25.87
N PRO A 80 28.31 14.83 -25.46
CA PRO A 80 27.73 13.74 -26.25
C PRO A 80 27.02 14.26 -27.51
N GLU A 81 26.97 13.43 -28.55
CA GLU A 81 26.29 13.75 -29.82
C GLU A 81 24.76 13.75 -29.71
N GLU A 82 24.21 12.89 -28.85
CA GLU A 82 22.77 12.78 -28.64
C GLU A 82 22.20 14.01 -27.90
N ALA A 83 21.21 14.69 -28.50
CA ALA A 83 20.65 15.93 -27.97
C ALA A 83 20.12 15.82 -26.51
N HIS A 84 19.51 14.69 -26.16
CA HIS A 84 19.00 14.47 -24.79
C HIS A 84 20.13 14.29 -23.77
N ALA A 85 21.15 13.49 -24.12
CA ALA A 85 22.33 13.32 -23.29
C ALA A 85 23.12 14.63 -23.14
N ARG A 86 23.07 15.49 -24.17
CA ARG A 86 23.72 16.80 -24.18
C ARG A 86 23.10 17.75 -23.16
N THR A 87 21.77 17.78 -23.01
CA THR A 87 21.12 18.58 -21.95
C THR A 87 21.59 18.17 -20.56
N THR A 88 21.59 16.88 -20.24
CA THR A 88 22.07 16.40 -18.93
C THR A 88 23.55 16.73 -18.72
N TRP A 89 24.38 16.60 -19.77
CA TRP A 89 25.79 16.97 -19.74
C TRP A 89 26.00 18.46 -19.48
N GLU A 90 25.24 19.35 -20.12
CA GLU A 90 25.32 20.80 -19.93
C GLU A 90 24.95 21.21 -18.49
N LEU A 91 23.89 20.62 -17.94
CA LEU A 91 23.48 20.82 -16.55
C LEU A 91 24.53 20.31 -15.56
N ALA A 92 25.07 19.11 -15.79
CA ALA A 92 26.12 18.54 -14.95
C ALA A 92 27.41 19.36 -15.03
N ARG A 93 27.74 19.93 -16.19
CA ARG A 93 28.92 20.80 -16.34
C ARG A 93 28.76 22.11 -15.56
N ALA A 94 27.56 22.69 -15.55
CA ALA A 94 27.28 23.86 -14.72
C ALA A 94 27.37 23.54 -13.22
N ALA A 95 26.83 22.39 -12.79
CA ALA A 95 26.96 21.92 -11.41
C ALA A 95 28.43 21.67 -11.02
N LEU A 96 29.24 21.10 -11.91
CA LEU A 96 30.67 20.86 -11.68
C LEU A 96 31.45 22.18 -11.56
N ALA A 97 31.13 23.18 -12.38
CA ALA A 97 31.74 24.50 -12.25
C ALA A 97 31.40 25.14 -10.90
N ARG A 98 30.16 24.95 -10.41
CA ARG A 98 29.73 25.42 -9.09
C ARG A 98 30.45 24.68 -7.95
N ASP A 99 30.53 23.35 -8.03
CA ASP A 99 31.27 22.46 -7.10
C ASP A 99 32.73 22.90 -6.95
N GLN A 100 33.40 23.26 -8.06
CA GLN A 100 34.76 23.78 -8.02
C GLN A 100 34.85 25.19 -7.43
N SER A 101 33.90 26.08 -7.76
CA SER A 101 33.92 27.47 -7.30
C SER A 101 33.72 27.63 -5.79
N LEU A 102 32.98 26.69 -5.18
CA LEU A 102 32.62 26.71 -3.76
C LEU A 102 33.29 25.58 -2.97
N ASP A 103 34.26 24.89 -3.57
CA ASP A 103 35.07 23.83 -2.98
C ASP A 103 34.24 22.74 -2.27
N TRP A 104 33.17 22.27 -2.92
CA TRP A 104 32.29 21.30 -2.29
C TRP A 104 32.86 19.89 -2.26
N ALA A 105 33.73 19.58 -3.23
CA ALA A 105 34.36 18.28 -3.43
C ALA A 105 33.35 17.11 -3.48
N LEU A 106 32.25 17.25 -4.23
CA LEU A 106 31.14 16.29 -4.28
C LEU A 106 31.56 14.86 -4.64
N ARG A 107 32.62 14.69 -5.45
CA ARG A 107 33.17 13.36 -5.79
C ARG A 107 33.85 12.67 -4.62
N ALA A 108 34.55 13.44 -3.79
CA ALA A 108 35.18 12.93 -2.58
C ALA A 108 34.17 12.77 -1.44
N ASN A 109 33.12 13.61 -1.43
CA ASN A 109 32.09 13.62 -0.40
C ASN A 109 30.66 13.42 -0.94
N PRO A 110 30.34 12.24 -1.52
CA PRO A 110 28.99 11.96 -2.06
C PRO A 110 27.83 12.13 -1.07
N ASN A 111 28.10 12.02 0.23
CA ASN A 111 27.07 12.12 1.27
C ASN A 111 26.52 13.55 1.45
N ARG A 112 27.20 14.56 0.89
CA ARG A 112 26.68 15.93 0.81
C ARG A 112 25.45 16.05 -0.10
N LEU A 113 25.31 15.15 -1.08
CA LEU A 113 24.10 15.02 -1.87
C LEU A 113 23.02 14.39 -0.98
N ARG A 114 22.10 15.21 -0.45
CA ARG A 114 21.02 14.79 0.45
C ARG A 114 19.90 14.07 -0.30
N VAL A 115 20.24 12.91 -0.87
CA VAL A 115 19.30 11.95 -1.48
C VAL A 115 19.00 10.85 -0.47
N MET A 116 17.78 10.83 0.07
CA MET A 116 17.41 9.97 1.19
C MET A 116 15.99 9.41 1.05
N THR A 117 15.57 8.62 2.05
CA THR A 117 14.20 8.12 2.16
C THR A 117 13.39 8.95 3.15
N PHE A 118 12.07 8.86 3.09
CA PHE A 118 11.20 9.43 4.15
C PHE A 118 11.65 8.96 5.54
N ASP A 119 11.88 7.65 5.72
CA ASP A 119 12.31 7.09 7.01
C ASP A 119 13.64 7.68 7.49
N SER A 120 14.60 7.86 6.58
CA SER A 120 15.89 8.47 6.90
C SER A 120 15.76 9.95 7.28
N LEU A 121 14.85 10.69 6.62
CA LEU A 121 14.56 12.08 6.97
C LEU A 121 13.87 12.16 8.33
N CYS A 122 12.81 11.36 8.55
CA CYS A 122 12.11 11.28 9.83
C CYS A 122 13.06 10.94 10.97
N ALA A 123 13.91 9.92 10.81
CA ALA A 123 14.91 9.57 11.82
C ALA A 123 15.90 10.71 12.08
N ALA A 124 16.30 11.46 11.06
CA ALA A 124 17.18 12.62 11.23
C ALA A 124 16.51 13.77 11.97
N LEU A 125 15.21 14.01 11.74
CA LEU A 125 14.40 15.02 12.44
C LEU A 125 14.10 14.61 13.88
N ALA A 126 13.68 13.37 14.10
CA ALA A 126 13.36 12.84 15.42
C ALA A 126 14.56 12.88 16.37
N ARG A 127 15.79 12.70 15.86
CA ARG A 127 17.04 12.87 16.64
C ARG A 127 17.33 14.31 17.08
N GLN A 128 16.69 15.31 16.48
CA GLN A 128 16.88 16.72 16.86
C GLN A 128 15.97 17.14 18.01
N LEU A 129 14.93 16.36 18.33
CA LEU A 129 14.19 16.58 19.56
C LEU A 129 15.08 16.31 20.76
N PRO A 130 15.10 17.18 21.78
CA PRO A 130 15.70 16.88 23.08
C PRO A 130 14.85 15.84 23.83
N VAL A 131 14.77 14.60 23.33
CA VAL A 131 14.19 13.45 24.06
C VAL A 131 15.28 12.65 24.79
N MET A 132 16.37 13.32 25.19
CA MET A 132 17.46 12.67 25.92
C MET A 132 17.07 12.24 27.34
N THR A 133 15.86 12.52 27.82
CA THR A 133 15.45 12.24 29.21
C THR A 133 14.49 11.06 29.41
N GLU A 134 13.77 10.58 28.39
CA GLU A 134 12.79 9.49 28.60
C GLU A 134 13.25 8.10 28.13
N LEU A 135 14.15 8.02 27.14
CA LEU A 135 14.62 6.73 26.60
C LEU A 135 16.07 6.37 26.97
N GLY A 136 16.84 7.30 27.55
CA GLY A 136 18.24 7.09 27.96
C GLY A 136 19.26 6.82 26.84
N ALA A 137 18.82 6.44 25.64
CA ALA A 137 19.64 6.13 24.46
C ALA A 137 18.88 6.45 23.16
N PRO A 138 19.59 6.67 22.02
CA PRO A 138 18.95 6.82 20.72
C PRO A 138 18.23 5.51 20.36
N PRO A 139 16.91 5.55 20.13
CA PRO A 139 16.13 4.33 19.90
C PRO A 139 16.54 3.65 18.59
N VAL A 140 16.47 2.31 18.60
CA VAL A 140 16.65 1.50 17.39
C VAL A 140 15.30 1.33 16.70
N THR A 141 15.24 1.60 15.39
CA THR A 141 14.04 1.33 14.60
C THR A 141 13.94 -0.16 14.30
N GLU A 142 12.83 -0.78 14.70
CA GLU A 142 12.55 -2.20 14.50
C GLU A 142 11.82 -2.41 13.16
N GLU A 143 12.30 -3.36 12.35
CA GLU A 143 11.67 -3.67 11.07
C GLU A 143 10.40 -4.51 11.23
N ASP A 144 10.39 -5.41 12.23
CA ASP A 144 9.22 -6.20 12.63
C ASP A 144 8.80 -5.83 14.06
N ALA A 145 7.92 -4.84 14.16
CA ALA A 145 7.41 -4.34 15.43
C ALA A 145 6.12 -5.06 15.89
N GLU A 146 5.63 -6.08 15.18
CA GLU A 146 4.45 -6.86 15.59
C GLU A 146 4.57 -7.41 17.02
N PRO A 147 5.74 -7.94 17.46
CA PRO A 147 5.90 -8.38 18.85
C PRO A 147 5.68 -7.26 19.89
N LEU A 148 6.06 -6.01 19.56
CA LEU A 148 5.87 -4.86 20.45
C LEU A 148 4.39 -4.47 20.54
N TYR A 149 3.66 -4.51 19.42
CA TYR A 149 2.22 -4.27 19.40
C TYR A 149 1.47 -5.34 20.20
N ARG A 150 1.83 -6.61 20.03
CA ARG A 150 1.23 -7.72 20.78
C ARG A 150 1.50 -7.60 22.27
N GLN A 151 2.71 -7.19 22.66
CA GLN A 151 3.05 -6.91 24.05
C GLN A 151 2.17 -5.78 24.64
N ALA A 152 2.01 -4.68 23.90
CA ALA A 152 1.15 -3.56 24.32
C ALA A 152 -0.33 -3.95 24.41
N ALA A 153 -0.84 -4.74 23.45
CA ALA A 153 -2.19 -5.29 23.49
C ALA A 153 -2.42 -6.15 24.75
N ARG A 154 -1.47 -7.04 25.07
CA ARG A 154 -1.52 -7.85 26.31
C ARG A 154 -1.48 -6.99 27.57
N ALA A 155 -0.65 -5.94 27.59
CA ALA A 155 -0.58 -5.01 28.70
C ALA A 155 -1.92 -4.26 28.90
N THR A 156 -2.60 -3.91 27.79
CA THR A 156 -3.93 -3.30 27.80
C THR A 156 -4.96 -4.27 28.40
N LEU A 157 -4.98 -5.53 27.91
CA LEU A 157 -5.90 -6.55 28.42
C LEU A 157 -5.68 -6.90 29.90
N ALA A 158 -4.44 -6.80 30.39
CA ALA A 158 -4.14 -7.01 31.80
C ALA A 158 -4.82 -5.98 32.73
N ARG A 159 -5.26 -4.84 32.19
CA ARG A 159 -5.96 -3.77 32.91
C ARG A 159 -7.48 -3.99 33.00
N LEU A 160 -8.00 -5.16 32.60
CA LEU A 160 -9.42 -5.51 32.64
C LEU A 160 -10.07 -5.32 34.03
N ASN A 161 -9.30 -5.52 35.11
CA ASN A 161 -9.79 -5.37 36.48
C ASN A 161 -9.68 -3.94 37.02
N GLU A 162 -9.16 -3.00 36.23
CA GLU A 162 -9.08 -1.58 36.63
C GLU A 162 -10.37 -0.83 36.26
N PRO A 163 -10.76 0.23 37.01
CA PRO A 163 -11.95 1.01 36.67
C PRO A 163 -11.92 1.58 35.25
N ARG A 164 -10.73 1.99 34.79
CA ARG A 164 -10.47 2.45 33.42
C ARG A 164 -9.13 1.90 32.93
N PRO A 165 -9.05 1.26 31.75
CA PRO A 165 -10.12 1.06 30.75
C PRO A 165 -10.95 -0.22 30.96
N GLY A 166 -10.94 -0.85 32.15
CA GLY A 166 -11.52 -2.18 32.35
C GLY A 166 -13.02 -2.31 32.08
N GLU A 167 -13.83 -1.29 32.40
CA GLU A 167 -15.26 -1.28 32.05
C GLU A 167 -15.50 -1.25 30.52
N ALA A 168 -14.71 -0.45 29.80
CA ALA A 168 -14.74 -0.39 28.33
C ALA A 168 -14.28 -1.71 27.69
N LEU A 169 -13.20 -2.30 28.21
CA LEU A 169 -12.74 -3.64 27.80
C LEU A 169 -13.82 -4.70 28.01
N ALA A 170 -14.51 -4.69 29.15
CA ALA A 170 -15.59 -5.64 29.43
C ALA A 170 -16.78 -5.47 28.48
N LEU A 171 -17.10 -4.24 28.06
CA LEU A 171 -18.14 -3.99 27.05
C LEU A 171 -17.76 -4.58 25.69
N ILE A 172 -16.55 -4.31 25.21
CA ILE A 172 -16.06 -4.84 23.93
C ILE A 172 -15.95 -6.36 23.97
N LEU A 173 -15.47 -6.94 25.07
CA LEU A 173 -15.36 -8.39 25.22
C LEU A 173 -16.73 -9.07 25.17
N ARG A 174 -17.77 -8.51 25.80
CA ARG A 174 -19.13 -9.04 25.66
C ARG A 174 -19.62 -9.02 24.21
N HIS A 175 -19.28 -7.98 23.45
CA HIS A 175 -19.60 -7.89 22.02
C HIS A 175 -18.85 -8.94 21.18
N LEU A 176 -17.63 -9.30 21.57
CA LEU A 176 -16.80 -10.32 20.91
C LEU A 176 -16.96 -11.73 21.51
N ASP A 177 -18.10 -12.04 22.14
CA ASP A 177 -18.37 -13.34 22.79
C ASP A 177 -17.28 -13.79 23.78
N ASN A 178 -16.65 -12.82 24.47
CA ASN A 178 -15.54 -12.98 25.41
C ASN A 178 -14.29 -13.64 24.81
N GLN A 179 -14.05 -13.47 23.51
CA GLN A 179 -12.85 -13.98 22.83
C GLN A 179 -11.64 -13.06 23.05
N LEU A 180 -10.90 -13.26 24.15
CA LEU A 180 -9.70 -12.47 24.47
C LEU A 180 -8.63 -12.51 23.37
N GLY A 181 -8.40 -13.69 22.77
CA GLY A 181 -7.41 -13.83 21.69
C GLY A 181 -7.76 -12.99 20.46
N LEU A 182 -9.05 -12.94 20.10
CA LEU A 182 -9.53 -12.09 19.01
C LEU A 182 -9.32 -10.61 19.32
N LEU A 183 -9.62 -10.17 20.54
CA LEU A 183 -9.37 -8.78 20.94
C LEU A 183 -7.87 -8.43 20.94
N GLU A 184 -6.99 -9.34 21.39
CA GLU A 184 -5.53 -9.17 21.29
C GLU A 184 -5.09 -8.97 19.83
N GLU A 185 -5.59 -9.80 18.90
CA GLU A 185 -5.29 -9.70 17.47
C GLU A 185 -5.81 -8.39 16.86
N LEU A 186 -7.04 -7.99 17.19
CA LEU A 186 -7.63 -6.74 16.73
C LEU A 186 -6.84 -5.51 17.24
N LEU A 187 -6.50 -5.48 18.53
CA LEU A 187 -5.69 -4.39 19.12
C LEU A 187 -4.29 -4.35 18.49
N THR A 188 -3.65 -5.50 18.29
CA THR A 188 -2.35 -5.59 17.59
C THR A 188 -2.44 -4.97 16.19
N GLY A 189 -3.49 -5.33 15.44
CA GLY A 189 -3.74 -4.79 14.11
C GLY A 189 -4.08 -3.29 14.09
N MET A 190 -4.72 -2.78 15.13
CA MET A 190 -5.03 -1.36 15.28
C MET A 190 -3.78 -0.54 15.65
N LEU A 191 -2.95 -1.02 16.58
CA LEU A 191 -1.70 -0.36 16.99
C LEU A 191 -0.71 -0.18 15.83
N ALA A 192 -0.64 -1.17 14.93
CA ALA A 192 0.16 -1.09 13.70
C ALA A 192 -0.32 0.01 12.72
N ARG A 193 -1.57 0.48 12.86
CA ARG A 193 -2.23 1.47 12.00
C ARG A 193 -2.59 2.78 12.72
N ARG A 194 -1.98 3.02 13.88
CA ARG A 194 -2.31 4.17 14.74
C ARG A 194 -2.13 5.55 14.11
N ASP A 195 -1.23 5.71 13.15
CA ASP A 195 -1.11 6.93 12.34
C ASP A 195 -2.39 7.32 11.60
N GLN A 196 -3.28 6.36 11.32
CA GLN A 196 -4.54 6.58 10.61
C GLN A 196 -5.67 7.01 11.53
N TRP A 197 -5.73 6.51 12.77
CA TRP A 197 -6.87 6.75 13.67
C TRP A 197 -6.52 7.60 14.89
N LEU A 198 -5.28 7.54 15.40
CA LEU A 198 -4.89 8.25 16.61
C LEU A 198 -5.07 9.77 16.50
N PRO A 199 -4.74 10.44 15.38
CA PRO A 199 -5.02 11.87 15.24
C PRO A 199 -6.51 12.19 15.39
N HIS A 200 -7.39 11.37 14.83
CA HIS A 200 -8.84 11.61 14.91
C HIS A 200 -9.37 11.45 16.33
N ILE A 201 -8.87 10.48 17.10
CA ILE A 201 -9.26 10.29 18.50
C ILE A 201 -8.72 11.42 19.40
N LEU A 202 -7.51 11.94 19.11
CA LEU A 202 -6.91 13.03 19.87
C LEU A 202 -7.56 14.39 19.57
N ASP A 203 -7.85 14.67 18.30
CA ASP A 203 -8.37 15.97 17.85
C ASP A 203 -9.88 16.08 18.05
N THR A 204 -10.62 14.97 17.95
CA THR A 204 -12.07 14.92 18.12
C THR A 204 -12.48 13.68 18.91
N PRO A 205 -12.42 13.71 20.26
CA PRO A 205 -12.78 12.57 21.10
C PRO A 205 -14.28 12.23 21.10
N GLU A 206 -15.08 12.84 20.24
CA GLU A 206 -16.53 12.74 20.21
C GLU A 206 -16.97 11.76 19.13
N SER A 207 -17.78 10.77 19.51
CA SER A 207 -18.47 9.82 18.63
C SER A 207 -19.25 10.52 17.50
N GLU A 208 -19.61 11.79 17.68
CA GLU A 208 -20.28 12.63 16.71
C GLU A 208 -19.44 12.88 15.43
N ALA A 209 -18.12 13.04 15.54
CA ALA A 209 -17.26 13.25 14.36
C ALA A 209 -17.07 11.98 13.52
N VAL A 210 -16.98 10.82 14.18
CA VAL A 210 -16.97 9.52 13.49
C VAL A 210 -18.33 9.27 12.84
N ALA A 211 -19.43 9.57 13.54
CA ALA A 211 -20.78 9.48 12.99
C ALA A 211 -20.97 10.43 11.80
N GLU A 212 -20.40 11.63 11.83
CA GLU A 212 -20.44 12.59 10.74
C GLU A 212 -19.60 12.15 9.54
N ALA A 213 -18.41 11.57 9.77
CA ALA A 213 -17.61 10.98 8.70
C ALA A 213 -18.32 9.78 8.04
N VAL A 214 -18.97 8.93 8.84
CA VAL A 214 -19.80 7.83 8.35
C VAL A 214 -20.99 8.37 7.55
N ARG A 215 -21.69 9.38 8.07
CA ARG A 215 -22.79 10.07 7.37
C ARG A 215 -22.34 10.59 6.02
N HIS A 216 -21.23 11.33 5.99
CA HIS A 216 -20.69 11.91 4.76
C HIS A 216 -20.33 10.84 3.73
N GLN A 217 -19.78 9.71 4.18
CA GLN A 217 -19.44 8.59 3.30
C GLN A 217 -20.68 7.90 2.73
N VAL A 218 -21.73 7.72 3.55
CA VAL A 218 -23.03 7.21 3.07
C VAL A 218 -23.62 8.18 2.04
N GLU A 219 -23.69 9.47 2.35
CA GLU A 219 -24.25 10.49 1.45
C GLU A 219 -23.49 10.56 0.12
N THR A 220 -22.15 10.44 0.15
CA THR A 220 -21.31 10.40 -1.05
C THR A 220 -21.63 9.18 -1.92
N HIS A 221 -21.78 7.99 -1.31
CA HIS A 221 -22.17 6.76 -2.01
C HIS A 221 -23.56 6.89 -2.64
N LEU A 222 -24.52 7.49 -1.93
CA LEU A 222 -25.88 7.72 -2.42
C LEU A 222 -25.91 8.78 -3.55
N ALA A 223 -25.05 9.79 -3.49
CA ALA A 223 -24.89 10.78 -4.55
C ALA A 223 -24.32 10.16 -5.84
N GLU A 224 -23.34 9.26 -5.73
CA GLU A 224 -22.82 8.50 -6.88
C GLU A 224 -23.93 7.67 -7.54
N LEU A 225 -24.71 6.92 -6.75
CA LEU A 225 -25.86 6.15 -7.24
C LEU A 225 -26.88 7.02 -7.97
N THR A 226 -27.20 8.17 -7.40
CA THR A 226 -28.13 9.13 -8.01
C THR A 226 -27.59 9.62 -9.36
N GLY A 227 -26.29 9.89 -9.46
CA GLY A 227 -25.61 10.29 -10.70
C GLY A 227 -25.62 9.20 -11.78
N LEU A 228 -25.37 7.94 -11.40
CA LEU A 228 -25.34 6.81 -12.32
C LEU A 228 -26.73 6.44 -12.87
N ILE A 229 -27.75 6.42 -12.00
CA ILE A 229 -29.12 6.06 -12.39
C ILE A 229 -29.75 7.20 -13.20
N GLY A 230 -29.53 8.45 -12.79
CA GLY A 230 -30.13 9.64 -13.39
C GLY A 230 -31.59 9.88 -12.96
N PRO A 231 -32.06 11.14 -13.05
CA PRO A 231 -33.31 11.58 -12.42
C PRO A 231 -34.56 10.91 -13.00
N SER A 232 -34.60 10.67 -14.32
CA SER A 232 -35.75 10.06 -14.99
C SER A 232 -35.97 8.60 -14.56
N ARG A 233 -34.90 7.81 -14.51
CA ARG A 233 -34.96 6.39 -14.13
C ARG A 233 -35.24 6.24 -12.64
N LEU A 234 -34.65 7.10 -11.80
CA LEU A 234 -34.89 7.10 -10.37
C LEU A 234 -36.37 7.44 -10.04
N GLN A 235 -36.97 8.37 -10.77
CA GLN A 235 -38.40 8.68 -10.65
C GLN A 235 -39.30 7.50 -11.06
N GLN A 236 -38.92 6.75 -12.10
CA GLN A 236 -39.64 5.54 -12.52
C GLN A 236 -39.51 4.43 -11.47
N LEU A 237 -38.30 4.17 -10.96
CA LEU A 237 -38.05 3.21 -9.89
C LEU A 237 -38.87 3.55 -8.63
N ALA A 238 -38.90 4.82 -8.23
CA ALA A 238 -39.65 5.27 -7.07
C ALA A 238 -41.16 4.96 -7.18
N ARG A 239 -41.75 5.25 -8.35
CA ARG A 239 -43.16 4.93 -8.62
C ARG A 239 -43.43 3.43 -8.56
N ILE A 240 -42.59 2.63 -9.22
CA ILE A 240 -42.74 1.17 -9.27
C ILE A 240 -42.55 0.56 -7.88
N ALA A 241 -41.58 1.04 -7.11
CA ALA A 241 -41.31 0.58 -5.75
C ALA A 241 -42.48 0.90 -4.81
N SER A 242 -43.08 2.09 -4.94
CA SER A 242 -44.29 2.47 -4.18
C SER A 242 -45.45 1.53 -4.46
N GLU A 243 -45.75 1.31 -5.74
CA GLU A 243 -46.81 0.40 -6.16
C GLU A 243 -46.55 -1.05 -5.75
N ALA A 244 -45.28 -1.49 -5.76
CA ALA A 244 -44.89 -2.82 -5.31
C ALA A 244 -45.06 -2.97 -3.79
N ALA A 245 -44.66 -1.95 -3.02
CA ALA A 245 -44.80 -1.92 -1.57
C ALA A 245 -46.26 -1.99 -1.12
N ASP A 246 -47.16 -1.25 -1.77
CA ASP A 246 -48.61 -1.27 -1.48
C ASP A 246 -49.25 -2.64 -1.77
N ARG A 247 -48.59 -3.49 -2.56
CA ARG A 247 -49.04 -4.85 -2.93
C ARG A 247 -48.33 -5.94 -2.13
N LEU A 248 -47.50 -5.60 -1.14
CA LEU A 248 -46.78 -6.59 -0.34
C LEU A 248 -47.75 -7.42 0.53
N PRO A 249 -47.54 -8.75 0.60
CA PRO A 249 -48.26 -9.60 1.54
C PRO A 249 -48.04 -9.15 3.01
N PRO A 250 -49.01 -9.32 3.92
CA PRO A 250 -48.88 -8.93 5.32
C PRO A 250 -47.67 -9.59 6.03
N ASP A 251 -47.33 -10.82 5.67
CA ASP A 251 -46.18 -11.56 6.20
C ASP A 251 -44.82 -11.06 5.67
N LYS A 252 -44.81 -10.10 4.74
CA LYS A 252 -43.62 -9.53 4.08
C LYS A 252 -43.45 -8.03 4.29
N GLN A 253 -44.22 -7.43 5.21
CA GLN A 253 -44.07 -6.02 5.60
C GLN A 253 -42.80 -5.72 6.42
N HIS A 254 -41.99 -6.74 6.74
CA HIS A 254 -40.69 -6.61 7.39
C HIS A 254 -39.53 -6.40 6.41
N LEU A 255 -39.77 -6.43 5.09
CA LEU A 255 -38.74 -6.22 4.08
C LEU A 255 -38.44 -4.72 3.94
N ASP A 256 -37.21 -4.38 3.54
CA ASP A 256 -36.79 -2.98 3.30
C ASP A 256 -37.69 -2.26 2.29
N LEU A 257 -38.25 -3.00 1.33
CA LEU A 257 -39.22 -2.47 0.36
C LEU A 257 -40.49 -1.87 1.00
N ALA A 258 -40.85 -2.21 2.23
CA ALA A 258 -42.05 -1.70 2.88
C ALA A 258 -42.03 -0.18 3.10
N CYS A 259 -40.85 0.44 3.23
CA CYS A 259 -40.71 1.89 3.42
C CYS A 259 -41.21 2.73 2.21
N TRP A 260 -41.46 2.08 1.06
CA TRP A 260 -41.94 2.72 -0.16
C TRP A 260 -43.46 2.92 -0.21
N SER A 261 -44.23 2.33 0.72
CA SER A 261 -45.70 2.46 0.72
C SER A 261 -46.12 3.92 0.81
N GLY A 262 -46.94 4.37 -0.14
CA GLY A 262 -47.40 5.77 -0.24
C GLY A 262 -46.33 6.81 -0.64
N ARG A 263 -45.08 6.42 -0.92
CA ARG A 263 -43.98 7.32 -1.33
C ARG A 263 -43.69 7.23 -2.82
N GLN A 264 -44.01 8.26 -3.60
CA GLN A 264 -43.71 8.30 -5.05
C GLN A 264 -42.53 9.21 -5.43
N ALA A 265 -41.97 9.96 -4.48
CA ALA A 265 -40.81 10.80 -4.71
C ALA A 265 -39.51 9.96 -4.69
N PRO A 266 -38.53 10.27 -5.55
CA PRO A 266 -37.23 9.63 -5.51
C PRO A 266 -36.55 9.83 -4.15
N PRO A 267 -35.70 8.87 -3.70
CA PRO A 267 -34.97 9.05 -2.46
C PRO A 267 -33.95 10.18 -2.63
N SER A 268 -33.71 10.93 -1.57
CA SER A 268 -32.62 11.91 -1.51
C SER A 268 -31.27 11.21 -1.35
N THR A 269 -30.19 11.99 -1.37
CA THR A 269 -28.84 11.51 -1.04
C THR A 269 -28.57 11.55 0.47
N GLY A 270 -29.54 11.97 1.30
CA GLY A 270 -29.41 12.02 2.75
C GLY A 270 -29.44 10.62 3.38
N TRP A 271 -28.74 10.46 4.50
CA TRP A 271 -28.66 9.18 5.23
C TRP A 271 -30.04 8.68 5.69
N GLU A 272 -30.96 9.60 5.97
CA GLU A 272 -32.36 9.31 6.35
C GLU A 272 -33.15 8.53 5.29
N ASP A 273 -32.75 8.59 4.02
CA ASP A 273 -33.40 7.88 2.92
C ASP A 273 -32.69 6.55 2.58
N LEU A 274 -31.68 6.14 3.36
CA LEU A 274 -31.00 4.85 3.19
C LEU A 274 -31.96 3.63 3.17
N PRO A 275 -33.01 3.56 4.03
CA PRO A 275 -34.01 2.49 3.93
C PRO A 275 -34.68 2.41 2.55
N CYS A 276 -34.95 3.55 1.92
CA CYS A 276 -35.52 3.59 0.56
C CYS A 276 -34.53 3.03 -0.48
N TRP A 277 -33.24 3.35 -0.35
CA TRP A 277 -32.19 2.78 -1.20
C TRP A 277 -32.03 1.28 -1.03
N LEU A 278 -32.10 0.76 0.21
CA LEU A 278 -32.12 -0.68 0.49
C LEU A 278 -33.32 -1.36 -0.19
N GLY A 279 -34.51 -0.75 -0.11
CA GLY A 279 -35.71 -1.21 -0.81
C GLY A 279 -35.54 -1.27 -2.33
N LEU A 280 -34.91 -0.26 -2.94
CA LEU A 280 -34.60 -0.27 -4.38
C LEU A 280 -33.59 -1.37 -4.74
N ALA A 281 -32.53 -1.53 -3.95
CA ALA A 281 -31.55 -2.60 -4.15
C ALA A 281 -32.19 -3.99 -4.02
N GLN A 282 -33.13 -4.17 -3.10
CA GLN A 282 -33.88 -5.41 -2.96
C GLN A 282 -34.80 -5.70 -4.17
N LEU A 283 -35.41 -4.64 -4.72
CA LEU A 283 -36.30 -4.72 -5.87
C LEU A 283 -35.54 -5.08 -7.16
N VAL A 284 -34.39 -4.44 -7.39
CA VAL A 284 -33.59 -4.54 -8.62
C VAL A 284 -32.64 -5.74 -8.61
N LEU A 285 -32.06 -6.10 -7.47
CA LEU A 285 -31.02 -7.13 -7.36
C LEU A 285 -31.51 -8.40 -6.66
N THR A 286 -30.84 -9.52 -6.92
CA THR A 286 -30.96 -10.75 -6.13
C THR A 286 -30.19 -10.62 -4.81
N ASN A 287 -30.28 -11.63 -3.93
CA ASN A 287 -29.51 -11.66 -2.68
C ASN A 287 -28.00 -11.86 -2.94
N GLU A 288 -27.62 -12.35 -4.12
CA GLU A 288 -26.22 -12.52 -4.54
C GLU A 288 -25.66 -11.26 -5.23
N GLY A 289 -26.43 -10.16 -5.28
CA GLY A 289 -26.00 -8.89 -5.87
C GLY A 289 -26.15 -8.80 -7.39
N SER A 290 -26.64 -9.84 -8.06
CA SER A 290 -26.87 -9.85 -9.51
C SER A 290 -28.21 -9.21 -9.90
N PRO A 291 -28.34 -8.58 -11.09
CA PRO A 291 -29.62 -8.06 -11.59
C PRO A 291 -30.71 -9.14 -11.62
N ARG A 292 -31.91 -8.79 -11.17
CA ARG A 292 -33.01 -9.75 -11.02
C ARG A 292 -33.68 -10.04 -12.35
N SER A 293 -33.77 -11.33 -12.71
CA SER A 293 -34.52 -11.75 -13.91
C SER A 293 -36.03 -11.55 -13.76
N PRO A 294 -36.80 -11.49 -14.87
CA PRO A 294 -38.26 -11.38 -14.82
C PRO A 294 -38.92 -12.50 -14.00
N ARG A 295 -38.33 -13.70 -13.93
CA ARG A 295 -38.88 -14.80 -13.11
C ARG A 295 -38.75 -14.53 -11.61
N GLY A 296 -37.77 -13.72 -11.20
CA GLY A 296 -37.54 -13.31 -9.82
C GLY A 296 -38.54 -12.29 -9.27
N LEU A 297 -39.28 -11.58 -10.15
CA LEU A 297 -40.35 -10.66 -9.77
C LEU A 297 -41.65 -11.45 -9.52
N ASN A 298 -41.98 -11.66 -8.25
CA ASN A 298 -43.11 -12.47 -7.80
C ASN A 298 -43.92 -11.76 -6.71
N LYS A 299 -44.97 -12.43 -6.21
CA LYS A 299 -45.88 -11.88 -5.21
C LYS A 299 -45.18 -11.42 -3.92
N ASN A 300 -44.01 -11.97 -3.58
CA ASN A 300 -43.27 -11.59 -2.38
C ASN A 300 -42.56 -10.24 -2.52
N LEU A 301 -42.51 -9.67 -3.72
CA LEU A 301 -41.98 -8.35 -4.04
C LEU A 301 -43.08 -7.41 -4.57
N GLY A 302 -44.36 -7.73 -4.38
CA GLY A 302 -45.46 -6.88 -4.87
C GLY A 302 -45.84 -7.09 -6.34
N PHE A 303 -45.39 -8.19 -6.97
CA PHE A 303 -45.74 -8.55 -8.36
C PHE A 303 -46.56 -9.86 -8.41
N PRO A 304 -47.85 -9.84 -8.04
CA PRO A 304 -48.74 -10.98 -8.22
C PRO A 304 -49.02 -11.24 -9.72
N PRO A 305 -49.54 -12.44 -10.10
CA PRO A 305 -49.64 -12.87 -11.49
C PRO A 305 -50.47 -11.96 -12.44
N ASP A 306 -51.34 -11.13 -11.88
CA ASP A 306 -52.18 -10.14 -12.55
C ASP A 306 -51.43 -8.87 -12.97
N GLN A 307 -50.27 -8.57 -12.35
CA GLN A 307 -49.48 -7.36 -12.59
C GLN A 307 -48.44 -7.53 -13.72
N LYS A 308 -48.88 -8.02 -14.88
CA LYS A 308 -47.98 -8.29 -16.02
C LYS A 308 -47.33 -7.03 -16.60
N ALA A 309 -48.06 -5.91 -16.65
CA ALA A 309 -47.56 -4.65 -17.21
C ALA A 309 -46.46 -4.04 -16.33
N ALA A 310 -46.70 -3.90 -15.02
CA ALA A 310 -45.71 -3.39 -14.07
C ALA A 310 -44.46 -4.28 -14.01
N LYS A 311 -44.64 -5.60 -14.11
CA LYS A 311 -43.52 -6.56 -14.18
C LYS A 311 -42.67 -6.38 -15.43
N ALA A 312 -43.29 -6.16 -16.59
CA ALA A 312 -42.57 -5.91 -17.84
C ALA A 312 -41.82 -4.57 -17.81
N GLU A 313 -42.45 -3.54 -17.26
CA GLU A 313 -41.84 -2.22 -17.09
C GLU A 313 -40.58 -2.29 -16.21
N LEU A 314 -40.68 -2.90 -15.01
CA LEU A 314 -39.52 -3.05 -14.13
C LEU A 314 -38.43 -3.93 -14.76
N SER A 315 -38.81 -5.00 -15.47
CA SER A 315 -37.82 -5.88 -16.11
C SER A 315 -37.01 -5.12 -17.17
N GLY A 316 -37.67 -4.31 -18.01
CA GLY A 316 -36.97 -3.47 -18.99
C GLY A 316 -36.05 -2.44 -18.32
N LEU A 317 -36.49 -1.85 -17.20
CA LEU A 317 -35.66 -0.92 -16.45
C LEU A 317 -34.45 -1.61 -15.79
N ILE A 318 -34.61 -2.83 -15.27
CA ILE A 318 -33.49 -3.63 -14.73
C ILE A 318 -32.46 -3.95 -15.84
N GLU A 319 -32.93 -4.27 -17.05
CA GLU A 319 -32.05 -4.51 -18.21
C GLU A 319 -31.26 -3.24 -18.57
N GLU A 320 -31.91 -2.08 -18.66
CA GLU A 320 -31.23 -0.80 -18.89
C GLU A 320 -30.20 -0.46 -17.80
N LEU A 321 -30.52 -0.71 -16.53
CA LEU A 321 -29.61 -0.44 -15.41
C LEU A 321 -28.41 -1.41 -15.41
N ALA A 322 -28.62 -2.66 -15.84
CA ALA A 322 -27.55 -3.65 -15.94
C ALA A 322 -26.53 -3.33 -17.05
N GLU A 323 -26.91 -2.54 -18.06
CA GLU A 323 -25.98 -2.06 -19.10
C GLU A 323 -25.07 -0.93 -18.62
N ILE A 324 -25.37 -0.28 -17.48
CA ILE A 324 -24.55 0.79 -16.93
C ILE A 324 -23.34 0.18 -16.21
N PRO A 325 -22.10 0.44 -16.67
CA PRO A 325 -20.91 -0.15 -16.07
C PRO A 325 -20.79 0.20 -14.58
N GLY A 326 -20.68 -0.80 -13.72
CA GLY A 326 -20.47 -0.65 -12.28
C GLY A 326 -21.73 -0.38 -11.44
N LEU A 327 -22.89 -0.11 -12.06
CA LEU A 327 -24.10 0.22 -11.30
C LEU A 327 -24.59 -0.95 -10.40
N PRO A 328 -24.66 -2.22 -10.86
CA PRO A 328 -25.09 -3.33 -9.99
C PRO A 328 -24.21 -3.47 -8.74
N GLU A 329 -22.89 -3.30 -8.88
CA GLU A 329 -21.93 -3.40 -7.79
C GLU A 329 -22.10 -2.27 -6.77
N VAL A 330 -22.26 -1.03 -7.24
CA VAL A 330 -22.47 0.14 -6.38
C VAL A 330 -23.83 0.06 -5.67
N LEU A 331 -24.86 -0.47 -6.35
CA LEU A 331 -26.19 -0.65 -5.75
C LEU A 331 -26.21 -1.78 -4.72
N ASP A 332 -25.48 -2.88 -4.94
CA ASP A 332 -25.33 -3.94 -3.93
C ASP A 332 -24.57 -3.46 -2.69
N ALA A 333 -23.61 -2.55 -2.87
CA ALA A 333 -22.84 -1.98 -1.76
C ALA A 333 -23.71 -1.22 -0.74
N VAL A 334 -24.91 -0.75 -1.11
CA VAL A 334 -25.88 -0.12 -0.18
C VAL A 334 -26.22 -1.05 1.00
N ARG A 335 -26.29 -2.37 0.76
CA ARG A 335 -26.58 -3.37 1.81
C ARG A 335 -25.50 -3.50 2.88
N ARG A 336 -24.32 -2.96 2.60
CA ARG A 336 -23.15 -2.96 3.50
C ARG A 336 -22.94 -1.62 4.17
N LEU A 337 -23.76 -0.60 3.85
CA LEU A 337 -23.71 0.69 4.50
C LEU A 337 -24.26 0.57 5.93
N PRO A 338 -23.71 1.34 6.89
CA PRO A 338 -24.21 1.36 8.25
C PRO A 338 -25.65 1.89 8.29
N PRO A 339 -26.50 1.36 9.21
CA PRO A 339 -27.90 1.76 9.32
C PRO A 339 -28.05 3.26 9.62
N ASP A 340 -29.24 3.79 9.35
CA ASP A 340 -29.63 5.21 9.46
C ASP A 340 -29.53 5.80 10.89
N THR A 341 -29.33 4.95 11.90
CA THR A 341 -29.01 5.35 13.27
C THR A 341 -27.97 4.42 13.88
N LEU A 342 -26.95 5.01 14.52
CA LEU A 342 -26.16 4.29 15.53
C LEU A 342 -27.00 4.24 16.80
N ASP A 343 -27.42 3.05 17.22
CA ASP A 343 -28.19 2.92 18.46
C ASP A 343 -27.33 3.29 19.70
N GLU A 344 -27.98 3.51 20.85
CA GLU A 344 -27.26 3.86 22.09
C GLU A 344 -26.25 2.79 22.53
N GLU A 345 -26.40 1.54 22.09
CA GLU A 345 -25.47 0.46 22.40
C GLU A 345 -24.22 0.53 21.53
N GLN A 346 -24.39 0.81 20.23
CA GLN A 346 -23.33 1.03 19.26
C GLN A 346 -22.51 2.27 19.60
N ASN A 347 -23.16 3.38 19.98
CA ASN A 347 -22.42 4.58 20.42
C ASN A 347 -21.58 4.30 21.67
N ARG A 348 -22.14 3.60 22.67
CA ARG A 348 -21.36 3.18 23.86
C ARG A 348 -20.21 2.25 23.51
N LEU A 349 -20.37 1.38 22.52
CA LEU A 349 -19.30 0.51 22.04
C LEU A 349 -18.20 1.32 21.33
N LEU A 350 -18.56 2.32 20.52
CA LEU A 350 -17.59 3.21 19.87
C LEU A 350 -16.80 4.03 20.88
N ASP A 351 -17.46 4.59 21.91
CA ASP A 351 -16.80 5.31 22.99
C ASP A 351 -15.83 4.39 23.75
N ALA A 352 -16.26 3.16 24.07
CA ALA A 352 -15.41 2.16 24.71
C ALA A 352 -14.21 1.76 23.83
N LEU A 353 -14.40 1.63 22.51
CA LEU A 353 -13.32 1.38 21.57
C LEU A 353 -12.32 2.54 21.57
N GLY A 354 -12.79 3.79 21.56
CA GLY A 354 -11.93 4.97 21.65
C GLY A 354 -11.07 4.97 22.92
N GLU A 355 -11.68 4.71 24.08
CA GLU A 355 -10.98 4.61 25.37
C GLU A 355 -9.92 3.50 25.36
N VAL A 356 -10.28 2.30 24.91
CA VAL A 356 -9.36 1.15 24.89
C VAL A 356 -8.21 1.36 23.89
N LEU A 357 -8.48 1.94 22.72
CA LEU A 357 -7.44 2.25 21.74
C LEU A 357 -6.46 3.31 22.25
N MET A 358 -6.96 4.32 22.99
CA MET A 358 -6.13 5.32 23.65
C MET A 358 -5.24 4.71 24.73
N ASP A 359 -5.79 3.85 25.59
CA ASP A 359 -4.98 3.13 26.60
C ASP A 359 -3.95 2.23 25.92
N ALA A 360 -4.33 1.49 24.88
CA ALA A 360 -3.41 0.64 24.12
C ALA A 360 -2.26 1.42 23.47
N ALA A 361 -2.53 2.62 22.93
CA ALA A 361 -1.49 3.51 22.42
C ALA A 361 -0.54 3.96 23.54
N GLY A 362 -1.08 4.25 24.74
CA GLY A 362 -0.30 4.54 25.94
C GLY A 362 0.59 3.36 26.38
N GLN A 363 0.04 2.15 26.41
CA GLN A 363 0.80 0.92 26.71
C GLN A 363 1.93 0.69 25.70
N LEU A 364 1.69 1.00 24.42
CA LEU A 364 2.73 0.90 23.40
C LEU A 364 3.88 1.88 23.66
N MET A 365 3.61 3.09 24.16
CA MET A 365 4.67 4.03 24.55
C MET A 365 5.53 3.48 25.69
N LEU A 366 4.93 2.82 26.68
CA LEU A 366 5.67 2.16 27.76
C LEU A 366 6.53 1.01 27.22
N VAL A 367 5.99 0.17 26.33
CA VAL A 367 6.76 -0.91 25.69
C VAL A 367 7.95 -0.36 24.89
N PHE A 368 7.77 0.75 24.17
CA PHE A 368 8.85 1.45 23.49
C PHE A 368 9.90 1.99 24.46
N GLN A 369 9.49 2.52 25.60
CA GLN A 369 10.40 3.00 26.65
C GLN A 369 11.22 1.87 27.28
N GLU A 370 10.57 0.77 27.66
CA GLU A 370 11.22 -0.38 28.28
C GLU A 370 12.18 -1.11 27.32
N SER A 371 11.79 -1.22 26.05
CA SER A 371 12.57 -1.97 25.06
C SER A 371 13.69 -1.17 24.40
N GLY A 372 13.62 0.16 24.41
CA GLY A 372 14.49 1.06 23.65
C GLY A 372 14.35 0.92 22.13
N ARG A 373 13.27 0.28 21.66
CA ARG A 373 12.97 0.02 20.25
C ARG A 373 11.71 0.76 19.83
N LEU A 374 11.72 1.32 18.63
CA LEU A 374 10.59 2.04 18.04
C LEU A 374 10.23 1.44 16.69
N ASP A 375 8.97 1.57 16.29
CA ASP A 375 8.57 1.29 14.91
C ASP A 375 8.75 2.53 14.01
N PHE A 376 8.50 2.35 12.71
CA PHE A 376 8.58 3.46 11.75
C PHE A 376 7.51 4.53 11.97
N VAL A 377 6.31 4.14 12.43
CA VAL A 377 5.21 5.07 12.68
C VAL A 377 5.58 6.04 13.80
N GLU A 378 6.20 5.55 14.87
CA GLU A 378 6.63 6.37 16.00
C GLU A 378 7.74 7.33 15.59
N VAL A 379 8.72 6.84 14.81
CA VAL A 379 9.80 7.69 14.28
C VAL A 379 9.24 8.84 13.44
N GLN A 380 8.20 8.57 12.65
CA GLN A 380 7.51 9.59 11.87
C GLN A 380 6.71 10.56 12.74
N GLN A 381 5.96 10.08 13.74
CA GLN A 381 5.20 10.94 14.65
C GLN A 381 6.13 11.87 15.44
N ARG A 382 7.26 11.36 15.92
CA ARG A 382 8.30 12.17 16.56
C ARG A 382 8.93 13.18 15.61
N ALA A 383 9.14 12.81 14.34
CA ALA A 383 9.61 13.77 13.34
C ALA A 383 8.61 14.92 13.12
N LEU A 384 7.32 14.63 13.09
CA LEU A 384 6.26 15.65 13.00
C LEU A 384 6.26 16.55 14.24
N GLN A 385 6.32 15.96 15.45
CA GLN A 385 6.45 16.72 16.70
C GLN A 385 7.71 17.60 16.71
N ALA A 386 8.82 17.10 16.18
CA ALA A 386 10.07 17.84 16.04
C ALA A 386 9.91 19.12 15.21
N LEU A 387 8.98 19.15 14.26
CA LEU A 387 8.71 20.33 13.43
C LEU A 387 7.73 21.33 14.07
N GLY A 388 7.05 20.95 15.16
CA GLY A 388 5.99 21.77 15.77
C GLY A 388 4.64 21.63 15.07
N ALA A 389 3.65 22.36 15.56
CA ALA A 389 2.29 22.35 15.03
C ALA A 389 2.10 23.40 13.91
N PRO A 390 1.07 23.28 13.06
CA PRO A 390 0.76 24.29 12.04
C PRO A 390 0.65 25.69 12.67
N GLY A 391 1.27 26.69 12.04
CA GLY A 391 1.31 28.07 12.55
C GLY A 391 2.22 28.30 13.77
N THR A 392 2.79 27.24 14.37
CA THR A 392 3.70 27.30 15.51
C THR A 392 4.93 26.41 15.28
N PRO A 393 5.83 26.80 14.35
CA PRO A 393 7.01 26.01 14.02
C PRO A 393 7.96 25.93 15.21
N SER A 394 8.57 24.75 15.41
CA SER A 394 9.60 24.57 16.43
C SER A 394 10.92 25.26 16.05
N GLU A 395 11.86 25.38 16.99
CA GLU A 395 13.23 25.84 16.69
C GLU A 395 13.92 24.94 15.65
N VAL A 396 13.66 23.63 15.68
CA VAL A 396 14.17 22.68 14.68
C VAL A 396 13.61 23.00 13.29
N ALA A 397 12.30 23.28 13.18
CA ALA A 397 11.69 23.70 11.92
C ALA A 397 12.30 25.01 11.41
N LEU A 398 12.45 26.03 12.26
CA LEU A 398 13.07 27.31 11.88
C LEU A 398 14.52 27.15 11.40
N ARG A 399 15.31 26.29 12.06
CA ARG A 399 16.68 25.98 11.62
C ARG A 399 16.73 25.26 10.29
N LEU A 400 15.77 24.38 10.02
CA LEU A 400 15.68 23.67 8.75
C LEU A 400 15.17 24.58 7.63
N ASP A 401 14.29 25.51 7.96
CA ASP A 401 13.74 26.50 7.03
C ASP A 401 14.84 27.36 6.41
N HIS A 402 15.86 27.71 7.20
CA HIS A 402 17.05 28.40 6.69
C HIS A 402 18.03 27.51 5.90
N ARG A 403 17.92 26.18 6.00
CA ARG A 403 18.87 25.23 5.41
C ARG A 403 18.35 24.49 4.19
N ILE A 404 17.04 24.40 3.97
CA ILE A 404 16.45 23.70 2.83
C ILE A 404 15.82 24.73 1.92
N GLN A 405 16.35 24.84 0.69
CA GLN A 405 15.83 25.72 -0.34
C GLN A 405 14.97 24.96 -1.36
N HIS A 406 15.32 23.69 -1.62
CA HIS A 406 14.65 22.90 -2.64
C HIS A 406 14.35 21.50 -2.14
N LEU A 407 13.08 21.10 -2.28
CA LEU A 407 12.60 19.77 -1.92
C LEU A 407 12.13 19.03 -3.17
N LEU A 408 12.69 17.85 -3.43
CA LEU A 408 12.31 16.97 -4.53
C LEU A 408 11.74 15.67 -3.97
N VAL A 409 10.60 15.22 -4.47
CA VAL A 409 9.98 13.96 -4.03
C VAL A 409 9.71 13.07 -5.25
N ASP A 410 10.31 11.88 -5.24
CA ASP A 410 10.05 10.81 -6.20
C ASP A 410 8.98 9.84 -5.68
N GLU A 411 8.28 9.16 -6.59
CA GLU A 411 7.17 8.24 -6.28
C GLU A 411 6.09 8.89 -5.41
N PHE A 412 5.72 10.13 -5.70
CA PHE A 412 4.77 10.88 -4.87
C PHE A 412 3.41 10.19 -4.72
N GLN A 413 3.00 9.33 -5.66
CA GLN A 413 1.77 8.53 -5.56
C GLN A 413 1.78 7.50 -4.42
N ASP A 414 2.96 7.19 -3.87
CA ASP A 414 3.15 6.22 -2.79
C ASP A 414 3.28 6.90 -1.40
N THR A 415 2.94 8.19 -1.34
CA THR A 415 2.97 8.99 -0.10
C THR A 415 1.78 8.62 0.80
N SER A 416 2.05 8.40 2.08
CA SER A 416 1.02 8.25 3.13
C SER A 416 0.59 9.60 3.70
N SER A 417 -0.58 9.68 4.35
CA SER A 417 -1.08 10.93 4.96
C SER A 417 -0.11 11.48 6.03
N GLY A 418 0.60 10.62 6.76
CA GLY A 418 1.68 11.06 7.67
C GLY A 418 2.86 11.71 6.94
N GLN A 419 3.27 11.16 5.79
CA GLN A 419 4.37 11.71 4.98
C GLN A 419 3.95 13.00 4.28
N TYR A 420 2.69 13.08 3.86
CA TYR A 420 2.10 14.28 3.29
C TYR A 420 2.11 15.43 4.31
N ARG A 421 1.63 15.20 5.54
CA ARG A 421 1.71 16.18 6.63
C ARG A 421 3.15 16.60 6.95
N LEU A 422 4.11 15.69 6.82
CA LEU A 422 5.53 16.01 7.00
C LEU A 422 6.00 17.01 5.93
N LEU A 423 5.63 16.78 4.66
CA LEU A 423 5.95 17.71 3.57
C LEU A 423 5.31 19.08 3.85
N GLU A 424 4.03 19.13 4.20
CA GLU A 424 3.33 20.38 4.52
C GLU A 424 4.04 21.16 5.63
N ARG A 425 4.45 20.50 6.72
CA ARG A 425 5.19 21.15 7.82
C ARG A 425 6.59 21.61 7.41
N LEU A 426 7.31 20.83 6.61
CA LEU A 426 8.64 21.19 6.10
C LEU A 426 8.59 22.40 5.16
N THR A 427 7.48 22.58 4.45
CA THR A 427 7.26 23.67 3.52
C THR A 427 6.40 24.80 4.07
N GLY A 428 6.11 24.78 5.37
CA GLY A 428 5.29 25.81 6.00
C GLY A 428 5.92 27.19 5.87
N GLY A 429 5.17 28.18 5.38
CA GLY A 429 5.67 29.54 5.18
C GLY A 429 6.49 29.76 3.90
N TRP A 430 6.58 28.77 3.00
CA TRP A 430 7.21 28.94 1.69
C TRP A 430 6.25 29.67 0.74
N SER A 431 6.61 30.87 0.29
CA SER A 431 5.73 31.70 -0.53
C SER A 431 6.02 31.62 -2.04
N GLY A 432 7.01 30.83 -2.47
CA GLY A 432 7.43 30.69 -3.87
C GLY A 432 8.12 31.93 -4.46
N GLU A 433 7.92 33.10 -3.85
CA GLU A 433 8.60 34.36 -4.13
C GLU A 433 9.95 34.48 -3.40
N ASP A 434 10.15 33.65 -2.38
CA ASP A 434 11.36 33.55 -1.55
C ASP A 434 12.49 32.71 -2.20
N GLY A 435 12.25 32.17 -3.40
CA GLY A 435 13.21 31.33 -4.14
C GLY A 435 13.19 29.85 -3.74
N ARG A 436 12.36 29.46 -2.76
CA ARG A 436 12.22 28.06 -2.32
C ARG A 436 11.25 27.31 -3.21
N THR A 437 11.58 26.05 -3.53
CA THR A 437 10.75 25.28 -4.48
C THR A 437 10.49 23.84 -4.07
N LEU A 438 9.28 23.38 -4.36
CA LEU A 438 8.86 22.00 -4.22
C LEU A 438 8.68 21.34 -5.59
N PHE A 439 9.32 20.19 -5.81
CA PHE A 439 9.23 19.43 -7.05
C PHE A 439 8.76 18.00 -6.76
N LEU A 440 7.53 17.70 -7.12
CA LEU A 440 6.90 16.40 -6.93
C LEU A 440 6.84 15.67 -8.26
N VAL A 441 7.15 14.37 -8.26
CA VAL A 441 6.95 13.55 -9.44
C VAL A 441 6.44 12.16 -9.08
N GLY A 442 5.52 11.67 -9.89
CA GLY A 442 4.92 10.36 -9.67
C GLY A 442 3.98 9.98 -10.81
N ASP A 443 3.35 8.84 -10.66
CA ASP A 443 2.28 8.40 -11.55
C ASP A 443 1.20 7.70 -10.73
N PRO A 444 0.02 8.30 -10.57
CA PRO A 444 -1.04 7.72 -9.76
C PRO A 444 -1.53 6.36 -10.34
N MET A 445 -1.34 6.09 -11.63
CA MET A 445 -1.63 4.77 -12.24
C MET A 445 -0.69 3.66 -11.75
N GLN A 446 0.43 4.00 -11.09
CA GLN A 446 1.43 3.08 -10.56
C GLN A 446 1.34 2.94 -9.03
N SER A 447 0.32 3.50 -8.36
CA SER A 447 0.15 3.35 -6.91
C SER A 447 -0.22 1.91 -6.57
N ILE A 448 0.76 1.15 -6.05
CA ILE A 448 0.62 -0.27 -5.68
C ILE A 448 0.96 -0.54 -4.21
N TYR A 449 1.33 0.51 -3.45
CA TYR A 449 1.73 0.41 -2.05
C TYR A 449 0.60 0.75 -1.06
N ARG A 450 -0.67 0.50 -1.40
CA ARG A 450 -1.81 0.69 -0.49
C ARG A 450 -1.65 -0.07 0.83
N PHE A 451 -1.00 -1.24 0.80
CA PHE A 451 -0.66 -2.02 2.01
C PHE A 451 0.37 -1.33 2.93
N ARG A 452 1.15 -0.36 2.41
CA ARG A 452 2.01 0.55 3.18
C ARG A 452 1.34 1.91 3.40
N LYS A 453 0.01 1.97 3.28
CA LYS A 453 -0.82 3.16 3.55
C LYS A 453 -0.57 4.32 2.58
N ALA A 454 -0.13 4.03 1.36
CA ALA A 454 -0.12 5.03 0.29
C ALA A 454 -1.56 5.43 -0.08
N GLU A 455 -1.78 6.74 -0.25
CA GLU A 455 -3.08 7.32 -0.58
C GLU A 455 -3.00 8.09 -1.90
N VAL A 456 -3.40 7.44 -3.00
CA VAL A 456 -3.36 8.06 -4.33
C VAL A 456 -4.26 9.31 -4.43
N GLY A 457 -5.31 9.40 -3.60
CA GLY A 457 -6.15 10.60 -3.47
C GLY A 457 -5.34 11.87 -3.16
N LEU A 458 -4.29 11.77 -2.35
CA LEU A 458 -3.40 12.90 -2.04
C LEU A 458 -2.63 13.37 -3.28
N PHE A 459 -2.20 12.45 -4.15
CA PHE A 459 -1.59 12.82 -5.43
C PHE A 459 -2.58 13.62 -6.28
N LEU A 460 -3.80 13.12 -6.42
CA LEU A 460 -4.84 13.71 -7.26
C LEU A 460 -5.22 15.11 -6.76
N GLN A 461 -5.44 15.26 -5.45
CA GLN A 461 -5.69 16.55 -4.80
C GLN A 461 -4.52 17.53 -5.04
N THR A 462 -3.28 17.07 -4.86
CA THR A 462 -2.10 17.92 -5.07
C THR A 462 -1.95 18.34 -6.53
N PHE A 463 -2.39 17.48 -7.47
CA PHE A 463 -2.37 17.74 -8.90
C PHE A 463 -3.35 18.85 -9.33
N GLU A 464 -4.28 19.26 -8.47
CA GLU A 464 -5.10 20.46 -8.65
C GLU A 464 -4.28 21.76 -8.48
N GLY A 465 -3.03 21.65 -8.03
CA GLY A 465 -2.02 22.72 -8.11
C GLY A 465 -1.62 23.31 -6.77
N ARG A 466 -1.81 22.60 -5.64
CA ARG A 466 -1.42 23.07 -4.30
C ARG A 466 -0.95 21.94 -3.39
N LEU A 467 0.01 22.24 -2.51
CA LEU A 467 0.34 21.45 -1.32
C LEU A 467 0.55 22.43 -0.17
N GLY A 468 -0.33 22.39 0.83
CA GLY A 468 -0.41 23.45 1.84
C GLY A 468 -0.55 24.84 1.20
N GLU A 469 0.36 25.75 1.55
CA GLU A 469 0.39 27.13 1.03
C GLU A 469 1.11 27.24 -0.33
N ILE A 470 1.88 26.22 -0.73
CA ILE A 470 2.66 26.24 -1.98
C ILE A 470 1.74 26.06 -3.18
N ARG A 471 1.89 26.95 -4.16
CA ARG A 471 1.32 26.78 -5.51
C ARG A 471 2.23 25.89 -6.35
N LEU A 472 1.64 24.84 -6.91
CA LEU A 472 2.29 23.89 -7.78
C LEU A 472 1.75 24.04 -9.20
N GLU A 473 2.65 24.04 -10.19
CA GLU A 473 2.22 23.92 -11.57
C GLU A 473 2.12 22.44 -11.98
N PRO A 474 0.92 21.96 -12.35
CA PRO A 474 0.75 20.58 -12.81
C PRO A 474 1.29 20.40 -14.24
N LEU A 475 2.13 19.38 -14.43
CA LEU A 475 2.70 19.00 -15.71
C LEU A 475 2.42 17.52 -16.00
N ARG A 476 2.10 17.19 -17.25
CA ARG A 476 1.91 15.80 -17.69
C ARG A 476 2.94 15.46 -18.77
N LEU A 477 3.60 14.32 -18.60
CA LEU A 477 4.47 13.72 -19.60
C LEU A 477 3.72 12.61 -20.33
N THR A 478 3.93 12.49 -21.63
CA THR A 478 3.17 11.54 -22.49
C THR A 478 4.09 10.61 -23.28
N MET A 479 5.39 10.91 -23.37
CA MET A 479 6.31 10.10 -24.16
C MET A 479 6.87 8.93 -23.36
N ASN A 480 6.99 7.75 -23.97
CA ASN A 480 7.63 6.56 -23.42
C ASN A 480 8.94 6.27 -24.16
N PHE A 481 10.04 6.33 -23.42
CA PHE A 481 11.40 6.12 -23.92
C PHE A 481 11.94 4.70 -23.66
N ARG A 482 11.20 3.89 -22.88
CA ARG A 482 11.65 2.57 -22.41
C ARG A 482 11.19 1.46 -23.36
N SER A 483 9.90 1.44 -23.67
CA SER A 483 9.21 0.37 -24.38
C SER A 483 9.06 0.69 -25.87
N ARG A 484 8.93 -0.37 -26.69
CA ARG A 484 8.65 -0.28 -28.12
C ARG A 484 7.16 -0.03 -28.38
N ALA A 485 6.84 0.51 -29.55
CA ALA A 485 5.48 0.89 -29.94
C ALA A 485 4.44 -0.22 -29.78
N GLY A 486 4.76 -1.47 -30.13
CA GLY A 486 3.81 -2.59 -30.00
C GLY A 486 3.34 -2.85 -28.55
N ILE A 487 4.25 -2.75 -27.57
CA ILE A 487 3.89 -2.92 -26.15
C ILE A 487 3.03 -1.73 -25.69
N VAL A 488 3.44 -0.50 -26.02
CA VAL A 488 2.72 0.70 -25.61
C VAL A 488 1.30 0.75 -26.20
N ALA A 489 1.15 0.36 -27.47
CA ALA A 489 -0.14 0.29 -28.14
C ALA A 489 -1.08 -0.74 -27.48
N TRP A 490 -0.56 -1.95 -27.20
CA TRP A 490 -1.34 -2.97 -26.50
C TRP A 490 -1.78 -2.50 -25.10
N VAL A 491 -0.86 -1.92 -24.31
CA VAL A 491 -1.18 -1.40 -22.97
C VAL A 491 -2.23 -0.30 -23.05
N ASN A 492 -2.10 0.66 -23.97
CA ASN A 492 -3.10 1.72 -24.13
C ASN A 492 -4.48 1.15 -24.45
N GLN A 493 -4.57 0.22 -25.41
CA GLN A 493 -5.83 -0.39 -25.81
C GLN A 493 -6.46 -1.22 -24.69
N THR A 494 -5.67 -1.98 -23.94
CA THR A 494 -6.17 -2.86 -22.88
C THR A 494 -6.61 -2.08 -21.65
N PHE A 495 -5.79 -1.15 -21.17
CA PHE A 495 -6.04 -0.49 -19.88
C PHE A 495 -7.02 0.69 -19.97
N GLU A 496 -7.29 1.24 -21.15
CA GLU A 496 -8.37 2.23 -21.36
C GLU A 496 -9.75 1.70 -20.94
N HIS A 497 -9.98 0.39 -21.05
CA HIS A 497 -11.23 -0.27 -20.63
C HIS A 497 -11.21 -0.80 -19.19
N ILE A 498 -10.04 -0.84 -18.55
CA ILE A 498 -9.88 -1.38 -17.18
C ILE A 498 -9.98 -0.27 -16.13
N PHE A 499 -9.44 0.91 -16.43
CA PHE A 499 -9.51 2.06 -15.52
C PHE A 499 -10.89 2.74 -15.59
N PRO A 500 -11.40 3.29 -14.48
CA PRO A 500 -12.67 3.98 -14.46
C PRO A 500 -12.65 5.24 -15.33
N PRO A 501 -13.80 5.66 -15.91
CA PRO A 501 -13.85 6.83 -16.77
C PRO A 501 -13.74 8.16 -16.01
N LEU A 502 -14.01 8.16 -14.70
CA LEU A 502 -13.99 9.32 -13.82
C LEU A 502 -13.03 9.11 -12.65
N THR A 503 -12.55 10.21 -12.09
CA THR A 503 -11.72 10.20 -10.88
C THR A 503 -12.59 9.98 -9.66
N ASP A 504 -12.17 9.07 -8.79
CA ASP A 504 -12.74 8.81 -7.48
C ASP A 504 -11.63 8.98 -6.44
N LEU A 505 -11.69 10.07 -5.66
CA LEU A 505 -10.68 10.38 -4.64
C LEU A 505 -10.74 9.40 -3.45
N THR A 506 -11.91 8.82 -3.18
CA THR A 506 -12.18 7.99 -2.01
C THR A 506 -11.70 6.55 -2.24
N LEU A 507 -12.01 5.98 -3.40
CA LEU A 507 -11.49 4.66 -3.79
C LEU A 507 -10.10 4.73 -4.45
N GLY A 508 -9.63 5.93 -4.78
CA GLY A 508 -8.39 6.14 -5.53
C GLY A 508 -8.50 5.74 -7.01
N GLY A 509 -9.72 5.73 -7.55
CA GLY A 509 -10.00 5.46 -8.95
C GLY A 509 -9.59 6.65 -9.82
N MET A 510 -9.05 6.39 -11.01
CA MET A 510 -8.63 7.45 -11.91
C MET A 510 -8.71 7.03 -13.38
N PRO A 511 -8.91 7.97 -14.32
CA PRO A 511 -8.86 7.66 -15.74
C PRO A 511 -7.48 7.24 -16.22
N TYR A 512 -7.45 6.32 -17.19
CA TYR A 512 -6.23 5.92 -17.86
C TYR A 512 -5.62 7.08 -18.67
N ALA A 513 -4.31 7.29 -18.55
CA ALA A 513 -3.56 8.29 -19.31
C ALA A 513 -2.65 7.62 -20.35
N PRO A 514 -2.96 7.71 -21.66
CA PRO A 514 -2.20 6.98 -22.69
C PRO A 514 -0.79 7.56 -22.90
N SER A 515 0.15 6.67 -23.22
CA SER A 515 1.54 7.03 -23.55
C SER A 515 1.84 6.87 -25.04
N ARG A 516 2.85 7.59 -25.56
CA ARG A 516 3.33 7.51 -26.95
C ARG A 516 4.77 7.01 -26.99
N ALA A 517 5.01 5.92 -27.72
CA ALA A 517 6.34 5.33 -27.81
C ALA A 517 7.28 6.14 -28.72
N ILE A 518 8.51 6.38 -28.25
CA ILE A 518 9.61 6.89 -29.09
C ILE A 518 10.23 5.75 -29.89
N ARG A 519 10.40 4.58 -29.28
CA ARG A 519 11.06 3.43 -29.91
C ARG A 519 10.07 2.70 -30.82
N GLN A 520 10.37 2.69 -32.11
CA GLN A 520 9.57 2.00 -33.13
C GLN A 520 10.08 0.58 -33.38
N GLY A 521 9.28 -0.24 -34.09
CA GLY A 521 9.60 -1.63 -34.44
C GLY A 521 9.44 -2.62 -33.29
N GLY A 522 9.90 -3.86 -33.51
CA GLY A 522 9.81 -4.98 -32.57
C GLY A 522 9.01 -6.16 -33.12
N PRO A 523 9.01 -7.31 -32.42
CA PRO A 523 8.25 -8.48 -32.83
C PRO A 523 6.74 -8.19 -32.81
N ALA A 524 6.03 -8.81 -33.74
CA ALA A 524 4.57 -8.76 -33.83
C ALA A 524 4.01 -10.20 -33.77
N PRO A 525 3.09 -10.52 -32.84
CA PRO A 525 2.53 -9.62 -31.82
C PRO A 525 3.55 -9.30 -30.71
N ALA A 526 3.52 -8.07 -30.21
CA ALA A 526 4.42 -7.61 -29.15
C ALA A 526 4.04 -8.15 -27.76
N VAL A 527 2.78 -8.54 -27.59
CA VAL A 527 2.25 -9.16 -26.37
C VAL A 527 1.51 -10.42 -26.78
N GLN A 528 1.78 -11.52 -26.07
CA GLN A 528 1.15 -12.82 -26.27
C GLN A 528 0.49 -13.25 -24.95
N ILE A 529 -0.71 -13.81 -25.05
CA ILE A 529 -1.47 -14.30 -23.90
C ILE A 529 -1.56 -15.83 -24.02
N HIS A 530 -1.11 -16.53 -22.99
CA HIS A 530 -1.15 -17.99 -22.91
C HIS A 530 -2.13 -18.40 -21.80
N PRO A 531 -3.40 -18.70 -22.13
CA PRO A 531 -4.38 -19.09 -21.11
C PRO A 531 -4.00 -20.45 -20.51
N CYS A 532 -3.99 -20.52 -19.18
CA CYS A 532 -3.89 -21.76 -18.40
C CYS A 532 -5.26 -22.01 -17.76
N PRO A 533 -6.06 -22.97 -18.28
CA PRO A 533 -7.46 -23.14 -17.89
C PRO A 533 -7.65 -23.82 -16.52
N ASP A 534 -6.59 -24.42 -15.99
CA ASP A 534 -6.52 -25.04 -14.68
C ASP A 534 -5.70 -24.20 -13.70
N ASP A 535 -6.05 -24.29 -12.42
CA ASP A 535 -5.33 -23.63 -11.32
C ASP A 535 -4.14 -24.50 -10.86
N ASP A 536 -3.50 -25.22 -11.80
CA ASP A 536 -2.34 -26.08 -11.54
C ASP A 536 -1.04 -25.27 -11.72
N PRO A 537 -0.31 -24.95 -10.63
CA PRO A 537 0.94 -24.20 -10.70
C PRO A 537 2.03 -24.90 -11.52
N GLU A 538 1.97 -26.23 -11.65
CA GLU A 538 2.96 -26.99 -12.42
C GLU A 538 2.77 -26.79 -13.92
N HIS A 539 1.53 -26.72 -14.40
CA HIS A 539 1.25 -26.43 -15.81
C HIS A 539 1.71 -25.01 -16.20
N GLU A 540 1.43 -24.01 -15.35
CA GLU A 540 1.96 -22.66 -15.56
C GLU A 540 3.50 -22.66 -15.60
N ALA A 541 4.14 -23.35 -14.65
CA ALA A 541 5.60 -23.43 -14.56
C ALA A 541 6.24 -24.09 -15.79
N LEU A 542 5.65 -25.19 -16.28
CA LEU A 542 6.10 -25.84 -17.52
C LEU A 542 5.96 -24.90 -18.72
N LYS A 543 4.86 -24.14 -18.78
CA LYS A 543 4.66 -23.20 -19.88
C LYS A 543 5.66 -22.05 -19.84
N VAL A 544 5.91 -21.48 -18.66
CA VAL A 544 6.93 -20.44 -18.47
C VAL A 544 8.31 -20.96 -18.89
N ARG A 545 8.67 -22.18 -18.49
CA ARG A 545 9.93 -22.82 -18.90
C ARG A 545 10.06 -22.91 -20.42
N GLU A 546 9.02 -23.37 -21.13
CA GLU A 546 9.01 -23.44 -22.60
C GLU A 546 9.26 -22.07 -23.24
N LEU A 547 8.56 -21.04 -22.76
CA LEU A 547 8.69 -19.68 -23.28
C LEU A 547 10.08 -19.09 -23.05
N VAL A 548 10.68 -19.37 -21.89
CA VAL A 548 12.06 -18.97 -21.59
C VAL A 548 13.05 -19.66 -22.52
N GLN A 549 12.90 -20.98 -22.75
CA GLN A 549 13.77 -21.73 -23.66
C GLN A 549 13.63 -21.23 -25.10
N ALA A 550 12.41 -21.00 -25.59
CA ALA A 550 12.16 -20.45 -26.91
C ALA A 550 12.79 -19.05 -27.08
N SER A 551 12.63 -18.17 -26.08
CA SER A 551 13.19 -16.82 -26.10
C SER A 551 14.72 -16.83 -26.12
N LEU A 552 15.36 -17.71 -25.32
CA LEU A 552 16.81 -17.86 -25.30
C LEU A 552 17.37 -18.56 -26.55
N ALA A 553 16.57 -19.39 -27.22
CA ALA A 553 16.95 -19.98 -28.50
C ALA A 553 16.95 -18.92 -29.63
N GLU A 554 16.03 -17.95 -29.57
CA GLU A 554 15.96 -16.84 -30.52
C GLU A 554 17.04 -15.78 -30.24
N ASP A 555 17.24 -15.41 -28.97
CA ASP A 555 18.28 -14.48 -28.53
C ASP A 555 19.01 -15.01 -27.28
N PRO A 556 20.15 -15.72 -27.45
CA PRO A 556 20.94 -16.24 -26.34
C PRO A 556 21.51 -15.16 -25.41
N ALA A 557 21.63 -13.91 -25.88
CA ALA A 557 22.06 -12.77 -25.08
C ALA A 557 20.87 -12.01 -24.46
N GLY A 558 19.65 -12.46 -24.73
CA GLY A 558 18.40 -11.89 -24.25
C GLY A 558 18.32 -11.86 -22.74
N ARG A 559 17.72 -10.79 -22.20
CA ARG A 559 17.44 -10.68 -20.77
C ARG A 559 15.96 -10.90 -20.53
N ILE A 560 15.66 -11.91 -19.72
CA ILE A 560 14.29 -12.31 -19.38
C ILE A 560 14.02 -11.96 -17.93
N ALA A 561 12.85 -11.38 -17.67
CA ALA A 561 12.34 -11.13 -16.33
C ALA A 561 10.99 -11.84 -16.19
N ILE A 562 10.82 -12.57 -15.09
CA ILE A 562 9.56 -13.23 -14.73
C ILE A 562 8.98 -12.46 -13.54
N LEU A 563 7.77 -11.94 -13.71
CA LEU A 563 7.05 -11.20 -12.67
C LEU A 563 5.89 -12.07 -12.18
N VAL A 564 5.79 -12.23 -10.88
CA VAL A 564 4.68 -12.94 -10.23
C VAL A 564 3.98 -12.02 -9.24
N ARG A 565 2.69 -12.24 -9.02
CA ARG A 565 1.89 -11.46 -8.06
C ARG A 565 2.28 -11.75 -6.61
N ALA A 566 2.51 -13.02 -6.29
CA ALA A 566 2.81 -13.47 -4.93
C ALA A 566 4.02 -14.42 -4.92
N ARG A 567 4.75 -14.43 -3.79
CA ARG A 567 5.91 -15.33 -3.60
C ARG A 567 5.53 -16.81 -3.71
N SER A 568 4.29 -17.16 -3.37
CA SER A 568 3.74 -18.52 -3.49
C SER A 568 3.76 -19.06 -4.91
N HIS A 569 3.79 -18.22 -5.95
CA HIS A 569 3.84 -18.66 -7.34
C HIS A 569 5.27 -18.99 -7.81
N MET A 570 6.30 -18.56 -7.07
CA MET A 570 7.70 -18.73 -7.47
C MET A 570 8.24 -20.18 -7.41
N PRO A 571 7.89 -21.03 -6.41
CA PRO A 571 8.53 -22.33 -6.23
C PRO A 571 8.40 -23.27 -7.43
N ALA A 572 7.21 -23.41 -8.01
CA ALA A 572 6.97 -24.28 -9.17
C ALA A 572 7.78 -23.81 -10.40
N ILE A 573 7.73 -22.52 -10.71
CA ILE A 573 8.51 -21.91 -11.81
C ILE A 573 10.01 -22.10 -11.58
N ALA A 574 10.51 -21.82 -10.37
CA ALA A 574 11.93 -21.95 -10.04
C ALA A 574 12.41 -23.41 -10.17
N ARG A 575 11.59 -24.38 -9.76
CA ARG A 575 11.89 -25.81 -9.94
C ARG A 575 11.94 -26.19 -11.41
N ALA A 576 10.93 -25.83 -12.20
CA ALA A 576 10.87 -26.13 -13.64
C ALA A 576 12.06 -25.55 -14.42
N LEU A 577 12.49 -24.32 -14.08
CA LEU A 577 13.68 -23.70 -14.68
C LEU A 577 14.98 -24.40 -14.25
N LYS A 578 15.08 -24.81 -12.98
CA LYS A 578 16.25 -25.54 -12.45
C LYS A 578 16.39 -26.92 -13.08
N GLU A 579 15.29 -27.66 -13.23
CA GLU A 579 15.25 -28.97 -13.90
C GLU A 579 15.66 -28.86 -15.38
N ALA A 580 15.34 -27.74 -16.03
CA ALA A 580 15.79 -27.42 -17.38
C ALA A 580 17.26 -26.97 -17.48
N GLY A 581 17.98 -26.88 -16.36
CA GLY A 581 19.37 -26.40 -16.32
C GLY A 581 19.52 -24.90 -16.60
N LEU A 582 18.43 -24.12 -16.52
CA LEU A 582 18.46 -22.68 -16.80
C LEU A 582 19.00 -21.91 -15.60
N ARG A 583 19.94 -20.99 -15.84
CA ARG A 583 20.48 -20.11 -14.80
C ARG A 583 19.53 -18.93 -14.59
N PHE A 584 19.05 -18.78 -13.36
CA PHE A 584 18.21 -17.65 -12.97
C PHE A 584 18.66 -17.08 -11.62
N ARG A 585 18.27 -15.82 -11.36
CA ARG A 585 18.43 -15.18 -10.06
C ARG A 585 17.06 -14.85 -9.52
N ALA A 586 16.65 -15.52 -8.44
CA ALA A 586 15.41 -15.23 -7.76
C ALA A 586 15.68 -14.37 -6.52
N VAL A 587 15.08 -13.18 -6.47
CA VAL A 587 15.22 -12.24 -5.34
C VAL A 587 14.24 -12.67 -4.26
N GLN A 588 14.75 -13.01 -3.05
CA GLN A 588 13.91 -13.38 -1.89
C GLN A 588 12.97 -14.58 -2.12
N ALA A 589 13.41 -15.59 -2.86
CA ALA A 589 12.56 -16.72 -3.28
C ALA A 589 12.13 -17.66 -2.14
N ALA A 590 12.92 -17.77 -1.07
CA ALA A 590 12.62 -18.59 0.08
C ALA A 590 13.09 -17.89 1.37
N PRO A 591 12.29 -17.91 2.46
CA PRO A 591 12.76 -17.49 3.78
C PRO A 591 14.05 -18.21 4.15
N LEU A 592 15.00 -17.51 4.77
CA LEU A 592 16.25 -18.14 5.21
C LEU A 592 15.97 -19.30 6.17
N ALA A 593 14.96 -19.16 7.04
CA ALA A 593 14.52 -20.18 8.00
C ALA A 593 13.97 -21.46 7.36
N SER A 594 13.59 -21.46 6.07
CA SER A 594 13.13 -22.67 5.39
C SER A 594 14.25 -23.43 4.68
N GLN A 595 15.49 -22.92 4.68
CA GLN A 595 16.62 -23.63 4.13
C GLN A 595 17.00 -24.80 5.05
N PRO A 596 17.15 -26.03 4.55
CA PRO A 596 17.47 -27.20 5.38
C PRO A 596 18.69 -26.98 6.27
N THR A 597 19.76 -26.39 5.73
CA THR A 597 20.97 -26.03 6.49
C THR A 597 20.71 -25.07 7.64
N VAL A 598 19.78 -24.13 7.49
CA VAL A 598 19.43 -23.18 8.56
C VAL A 598 18.57 -23.86 9.61
N GLN A 599 17.64 -24.72 9.21
CA GLN A 599 16.83 -25.52 10.13
C GLN A 599 17.70 -26.46 10.97
N ASP A 600 18.69 -27.11 10.35
CA ASP A 600 19.65 -27.97 11.04
C ASP A 600 20.44 -27.18 12.10
N LEU A 601 20.91 -25.97 11.76
CA LEU A 601 21.62 -25.09 12.71
C LEU A 601 20.72 -24.56 13.83
N GLN A 602 19.45 -24.25 13.53
CA GLN A 602 18.47 -23.86 14.54
C GLN A 602 18.18 -25.01 15.51
N ASN A 603 17.98 -26.22 14.99
CA ASN A 603 17.77 -27.41 15.81
C ASN A 603 19.00 -27.75 16.65
N LEU A 604 20.21 -27.62 16.11
CA LEU A 604 21.45 -27.72 16.88
C LEU A 604 21.48 -26.72 18.04
N THR A 605 21.17 -25.46 17.77
CA THR A 605 21.19 -24.40 18.79
C THR A 605 20.14 -24.68 19.88
N ARG A 606 18.93 -25.08 19.51
CA ARG A 606 17.87 -25.48 20.46
C ARG A 606 18.27 -26.68 21.30
N ALA A 607 18.83 -27.71 20.69
CA ALA A 607 19.29 -28.92 21.37
C ALA A 607 20.38 -28.61 22.42
N LEU A 608 21.29 -27.67 22.11
CA LEU A 608 22.35 -27.22 23.02
C LEU A 608 21.83 -26.34 24.17
N LEU A 609 20.92 -25.41 23.90
CA LEU A 609 20.35 -24.52 24.92
C LEU A 609 19.34 -25.24 25.82
N HIS A 610 18.60 -26.19 25.26
CA HIS A 610 17.58 -26.96 25.96
C HIS A 610 17.83 -28.47 25.72
N PRO A 611 18.68 -29.11 26.54
CA PRO A 611 18.97 -30.55 26.41
C PRO A 611 17.74 -31.47 26.51
N GLN A 612 16.61 -30.96 27.01
CA GLN A 612 15.34 -31.67 27.11
C GLN A 612 14.44 -31.51 25.86
N ASP A 613 14.79 -30.65 24.90
CA ASP A 613 14.04 -30.47 23.64
C ASP A 613 14.23 -31.70 22.74
N ARG A 614 13.37 -32.70 22.95
CA ARG A 614 13.43 -33.99 22.24
C ARG A 614 13.30 -33.83 20.73
N LEU A 615 12.47 -32.89 20.26
CA LEU A 615 12.26 -32.68 18.84
C LEU A 615 13.51 -32.10 18.16
N ALA A 616 14.18 -31.15 18.82
CA ALA A 616 15.43 -30.59 18.32
C ALA A 616 16.53 -31.67 18.21
N TRP A 617 16.66 -32.54 19.22
CA TRP A 617 17.60 -33.66 19.18
C TRP A 617 17.28 -34.69 18.08
N LEU A 618 16.02 -35.10 17.93
CA LEU A 618 15.62 -36.02 16.85
C LEU A 618 15.95 -35.45 15.47
N SER A 619 15.63 -34.16 15.27
CA SER A 619 15.89 -33.47 14.01
C SER A 619 17.39 -33.38 13.72
N LEU A 620 18.20 -33.07 14.74
CA LEU A 620 19.66 -33.02 14.63
C LEU A 620 20.27 -34.39 14.32
N LEU A 621 19.88 -35.44 15.03
CA LEU A 621 20.36 -36.80 14.82
C LEU A 621 20.06 -37.30 13.41
N ARG A 622 18.88 -36.95 12.87
CA ARG A 622 18.49 -37.32 11.50
C ARG A 622 19.14 -36.45 10.42
N SER A 623 19.54 -35.22 10.77
CA SER A 623 20.10 -34.26 9.82
C SER A 623 21.41 -34.77 9.18
N PRO A 624 21.84 -34.20 8.04
CA PRO A 624 23.14 -34.53 7.43
C PRO A 624 24.36 -34.31 8.33
N LEU A 625 24.22 -33.57 9.45
CA LEU A 625 25.31 -33.34 10.41
C LEU A 625 25.69 -34.60 11.17
N VAL A 626 24.71 -35.44 11.53
CA VAL A 626 24.92 -36.71 12.23
C VAL A 626 24.60 -37.86 11.30
N GLY A 627 23.38 -37.90 10.76
CA GLY A 627 22.97 -38.82 9.71
C GLY A 627 22.50 -40.18 10.20
N LEU A 628 21.96 -40.29 11.42
CA LEU A 628 21.33 -41.52 11.90
C LEU A 628 20.10 -41.88 11.05
N THR A 629 19.89 -43.18 10.85
CA THR A 629 18.71 -43.68 10.15
C THR A 629 17.47 -43.64 11.05
N LEU A 630 16.27 -43.78 10.46
CA LEU A 630 15.05 -43.89 11.26
C LEU A 630 15.03 -45.15 12.13
N GLU A 631 15.68 -46.23 11.68
CA GLU A 631 15.85 -47.46 12.46
C GLU A 631 16.74 -47.23 13.68
N ASP A 632 17.88 -46.55 13.50
CA ASP A 632 18.77 -46.17 14.61
C ASP A 632 18.05 -45.26 15.62
N ILE A 633 17.32 -44.25 15.13
CA ILE A 633 16.57 -43.33 15.98
C ILE A 633 15.46 -44.06 16.76
N ALA A 634 14.77 -45.01 16.11
CA ALA A 634 13.75 -45.82 16.76
C ALA A 634 14.37 -46.70 17.86
N ALA A 635 15.48 -47.39 17.55
CA ALA A 635 16.22 -48.20 18.51
C ALA A 635 16.74 -47.38 19.71
N LEU A 636 17.20 -46.15 19.46
CA LEU A 636 17.63 -45.21 20.50
C LEU A 636 16.47 -44.79 21.42
N CYS A 637 15.26 -44.68 20.88
CA CYS A 637 14.08 -44.16 21.57
C CYS A 637 13.21 -45.24 22.22
N GLU A 638 13.51 -46.53 22.00
CA GLU A 638 12.64 -47.62 22.37
C GLU A 638 12.53 -47.77 23.89
N GLY A 639 11.37 -47.41 24.45
CA GLY A 639 11.02 -47.66 25.85
C GLY A 639 11.40 -46.59 26.88
N ASP A 640 12.07 -45.49 26.50
CA ASP A 640 12.54 -44.48 27.47
C ASP A 640 12.04 -43.04 27.20
N PRO A 641 11.25 -42.43 28.13
CA PRO A 641 10.86 -41.02 28.05
C PRO A 641 12.01 -40.05 28.38
N GLN A 642 13.21 -40.54 28.68
CA GLN A 642 14.37 -39.70 28.98
C GLN A 642 14.73 -38.71 27.86
N PRO A 643 15.37 -37.59 28.20
CA PRO A 643 15.96 -36.68 27.22
C PRO A 643 16.94 -37.42 26.32
N LEU A 644 16.86 -37.19 25.00
CA LEU A 644 17.74 -37.84 24.02
C LEU A 644 19.22 -37.61 24.30
N TRP A 645 19.58 -36.46 24.86
CA TRP A 645 20.95 -36.21 25.30
C TRP A 645 21.47 -37.23 26.32
N ALA A 646 20.62 -37.75 27.21
CA ALA A 646 21.00 -38.79 28.15
C ALA A 646 21.16 -40.14 27.44
N LEU A 647 20.25 -40.46 26.51
CA LEU A 647 20.25 -41.70 25.74
C LEU A 647 21.49 -41.84 24.84
N ILE A 648 21.89 -40.76 24.14
CA ILE A 648 23.11 -40.75 23.32
C ILE A 648 24.38 -40.93 24.17
N ARG A 649 24.32 -40.63 25.48
CA ARG A 649 25.44 -40.80 26.41
C ARG A 649 25.41 -42.14 27.15
N ASP A 650 24.34 -42.93 27.01
CA ASP A 650 24.25 -44.27 27.57
C ASP A 650 24.88 -45.29 26.59
N PRO A 651 26.01 -45.92 26.95
CA PRO A 651 26.66 -46.91 26.09
C PRO A 651 25.76 -48.11 25.77
N ASN A 652 24.78 -48.43 26.62
CA ASN A 652 23.86 -49.54 26.37
C ASN A 652 22.82 -49.17 25.31
N ALA A 653 22.32 -47.93 25.33
CA ALA A 653 21.41 -47.44 24.30
C ALA A 653 22.11 -47.32 22.94
N CYS A 654 23.36 -46.83 22.91
CA CYS A 654 24.14 -46.76 21.67
C CYS A 654 24.44 -48.14 21.05
N ARG A 655 24.57 -49.20 21.85
CA ARG A 655 24.77 -50.57 21.34
C ARG A 655 23.59 -51.13 20.54
N ALA A 656 22.40 -50.56 20.73
CA ALA A 656 21.20 -50.94 19.97
C ALA A 656 21.19 -50.34 18.55
N LEU A 657 22.07 -49.37 18.27
CA LEU A 657 22.21 -48.76 16.94
C LEU A 657 22.97 -49.69 16.00
N SER A 658 22.79 -49.47 14.69
CA SER A 658 23.60 -50.11 13.66
C SER A 658 25.09 -49.76 13.78
N PRO A 659 26.02 -50.53 13.18
CA PRO A 659 27.44 -50.22 13.21
C PRO A 659 27.78 -48.82 12.67
N ASP A 660 27.05 -48.33 11.66
CA ASP A 660 27.20 -46.96 11.14
C ASP A 660 26.65 -45.93 12.15
N GLY A 661 25.49 -46.22 12.75
CA GLY A 661 24.89 -45.38 13.79
C GLY A 661 25.71 -45.29 15.08
N GLN A 662 26.50 -46.32 15.41
CA GLN A 662 27.45 -46.30 16.53
C GLN A 662 28.70 -45.47 16.26
N ALA A 663 29.10 -45.36 14.98
CA ALA A 663 30.30 -44.64 14.56
C ALA A 663 30.06 -43.14 14.39
N ARG A 664 28.84 -42.76 14.01
CA ARG A 664 28.34 -41.38 13.98
C ARG A 664 28.11 -40.86 15.41
#